data_AF-A0A0N4X2L5-F1
#
_entry.id   AF-A0A0N4X2L5-F1
#
_cell.length_a   1.000
_cell.length_b   1.000
_cell.length_c   1.000
_cell.angle_alpha   90.00
_cell.angle_beta   90.00
_cell.angle_gamma   90.00
#
_symmetry.space_group_name_H-M   'P 1'
#
loop_
_entity.id
_entity.type
_entity.pdbx_description
1 polymer ?
#
loop_
_entity_poly.entity_id
_entity_poly.type
_entity_poly.pdbx_seq_one_letter_code
_entity_poly.pdbx_strand_id
1 'polypeptide(L)'
;MPCMDTPSVKSSYRAEVAVPCSLVCLMSAIGKGKKQSGDTTTYTFEQPVAIPSYLLAIVVGHIERREISPRCDVWCEPSIADAAKWEFESTEKFLQTAEQLAGPYRWGRYDLVVLPPTFPFGGMENPCLTFVTPTLLAGDRSQVGVIAHEIAHSWTGNLVTNASWEHFWLNEGFTVFLERKIKGRLDGELARQFKSECGYDEGLTDAVKRFGETHEFTKLIPKLDGVDPDDVFSPVPYEKGSALLLTIEQLLGDPPRFEEFLRTYINKQLPMDIGLANSIFILVGAHPPIFFLEGEERYAFKSIITDTWKNELYAFFSDKKSLLDSIDWDRWLHAPGMPPKPKYDSSLMDACRVLAADWTSAAVNIAPATAANFDHMLPGQKVETLNKIRSSGKFSPEKMPLLTSRYKLEEVKNAEVKFSWLMLGLETKWQPIIPNALAFVLSVGRLKYCRPIYKSLFNWPAARPSAVQQFESNRKKPYRVALVHDTLYVMRSPVGRLSMATSSCNQFTFARMCYCHMRPRRDPCSAANNHDIIVTHTAIKWDVTFQLRMLIGQATLECTMIRKTDKLLLDVRDLSIRSVTVDGKVVDFRIAPNAYTFFGSKMTVYLPKDVQEDGGRLSVVILYSTSPDATALQWMKKEQTADKKAPYLFSQCQAIHARSIVPCMDTPSVKSTYEAQVTVPAGLTCLMSAIGEGSKGDDEFTTFFFKQPVAIPSYLIAIVVGALEKRDIKKMRFALQPQFFRVAVWAEPSVVDKAHWEFSETEDILTCAEEIAGKYIWGRYDMVCLPPSFPFGGMENPCLTFLTPTLIAGDRSLVSVIAHEIAHSWSGNLVTNSSWEHFWLNEGFTMFIERKICGRLVSEDYRQFMSFNGWTNNLIPAVYEQFTPTHQFTKLIQDHTNVDPDVAFSCVPYEKGSALLFYLEQKLGGSEIFEAYLRDYLTTFAHKAIDSHQWKKHLYEYFQDKRDILNTVDFDAWFHAVGMPPEKPE
;
A
#
# COMPACT_ATOMS: atom_id res chain seq x y z
N MET A 1 6.08 -4.10 12.65
CA MET A 1 5.52 -4.40 13.99
C MET A 1 4.09 -3.89 14.00
N PRO A 2 3.11 -4.60 14.57
CA PRO A 2 1.77 -4.04 14.73
C PRO A 2 1.83 -2.83 15.67
N CYS A 3 1.31 -1.68 15.23
CA CYS A 3 1.21 -0.46 16.04
C CYS A 3 0.09 0.43 15.49
N MET A 4 -0.40 1.37 16.31
CA MET A 4 -1.22 2.47 15.82
C MET A 4 -0.29 3.42 15.05
N ASP A 5 -0.16 3.19 13.75
CA ASP A 5 0.80 3.92 12.92
C ASP A 5 0.28 5.28 12.49
N THR A 6 0.19 6.16 13.48
CA THR A 6 -0.30 7.53 13.33
C THR A 6 0.53 8.46 14.22
N PRO A 7 0.91 9.65 13.71
CA PRO A 7 1.66 10.59 14.53
C PRO A 7 0.81 11.17 15.67
N SER A 8 -0.52 10.98 15.67
CA SER A 8 -1.41 11.37 16.78
C SER A 8 -1.19 10.57 18.08
N VAL A 9 -0.60 9.38 18.01
CA VAL A 9 -0.33 8.52 19.16
C VAL A 9 1.17 8.53 19.46
N LYS A 10 1.53 8.77 20.72
CA LYS A 10 2.93 8.68 21.19
C LYS A 10 3.06 7.63 22.28
N SER A 11 4.16 6.88 22.23
CA SER A 11 4.48 5.86 23.24
C SER A 11 5.97 5.86 23.58
N SER A 12 6.30 5.61 24.84
CA SER A 12 7.64 5.20 25.23
C SER A 12 7.84 3.72 24.89
N TYR A 13 9.08 3.26 24.74
CA TYR A 13 9.33 1.85 24.44
C TYR A 13 10.59 1.30 25.10
N ARG A 14 10.61 -0.02 25.28
CA ARG A 14 11.79 -0.80 25.63
C ARG A 14 11.97 -1.90 24.60
N ALA A 15 13.22 -2.20 24.26
CA ALA A 15 13.53 -3.21 23.27
C ALA A 15 14.70 -4.07 23.70
N GLU A 16 14.63 -5.36 23.37
CA GLU A 16 15.76 -6.29 23.42
C GLU A 16 15.96 -6.86 22.03
N VAL A 17 17.15 -6.67 21.46
CA VAL A 17 17.48 -7.11 20.10
C VAL A 17 18.69 -8.02 20.13
N ALA A 18 18.48 -9.26 19.72
CA ALA A 18 19.51 -10.28 19.60
C ALA A 18 20.10 -10.27 18.19
N VAL A 19 21.42 -10.07 18.07
CA VAL A 19 22.16 -10.03 16.79
C VAL A 19 23.43 -10.88 16.87
N PRO A 20 23.99 -11.35 15.74
CA PRO A 20 25.29 -12.02 15.74
C PRO A 20 26.38 -11.21 16.45
N CYS A 21 27.26 -11.87 17.21
CA CYS A 21 28.29 -11.21 18.03
C CYS A 21 29.23 -10.27 17.28
N SER A 22 29.39 -10.46 15.97
CA SER A 22 30.20 -9.61 15.09
C SER A 22 29.52 -8.29 14.70
N LEU A 23 28.25 -8.11 15.02
CA LEU A 23 27.45 -6.95 14.63
C LEU A 23 27.07 -6.10 15.84
N VAL A 24 26.89 -4.81 15.59
CA VAL A 24 26.38 -3.84 16.56
C VAL A 24 24.93 -3.51 16.19
N CYS A 25 24.06 -3.49 17.20
CA CYS A 25 22.69 -2.99 17.09
C CYS A 25 22.60 -1.61 17.74
N LEU A 26 21.91 -0.68 17.09
CA LEU A 26 21.51 0.61 17.65
C LEU A 26 20.02 0.83 17.33
N MET A 27 19.34 1.61 18.17
CA MET A 27 17.95 2.02 17.97
C MET A 27 17.79 3.50 18.32
N SER A 28 16.65 4.08 17.95
CA SER A 28 16.20 5.43 18.35
C SER A 28 15.85 5.53 19.85
N ALA A 29 16.78 5.10 20.71
CA ALA A 29 16.63 4.90 22.14
C ALA A 29 17.99 4.91 22.85
N ILE A 30 17.98 5.04 24.18
CA ILE A 30 19.19 4.94 25.00
C ILE A 30 19.55 3.47 25.22
N GLY A 31 20.78 3.09 24.86
CA GLY A 31 21.32 1.76 25.17
C GLY A 31 21.54 1.58 26.68
N LYS A 32 20.94 0.54 27.25
CA LYS A 32 21.01 0.21 28.69
C LYS A 32 22.02 -0.87 29.02
N GLY A 33 22.34 -1.73 28.06
CA GLY A 33 23.32 -2.79 28.24
C GLY A 33 23.37 -3.72 27.04
N LYS A 34 24.34 -4.62 27.07
CA LYS A 34 24.42 -5.75 26.14
C LYS A 34 24.85 -7.01 26.88
N LYS A 35 24.31 -8.16 26.50
CA LYS A 35 24.65 -9.47 27.06
C LYS A 35 24.97 -10.43 25.92
N GLN A 36 26.13 -11.08 26.01
CA GLN A 36 26.54 -12.09 25.03
C GLN A 36 26.16 -13.49 25.50
N SER A 37 25.64 -14.31 24.60
CA SER A 37 25.32 -15.73 24.81
C SER A 37 25.63 -16.52 23.54
N GLY A 38 26.67 -17.35 23.59
CA GLY A 38 27.20 -18.03 22.40
C GLY A 38 27.61 -17.04 21.31
N ASP A 39 27.09 -17.25 20.10
CA ASP A 39 27.36 -16.43 18.91
C ASP A 39 26.38 -15.25 18.74
N THR A 40 25.58 -14.95 19.77
CA THR A 40 24.61 -13.85 19.77
C THR A 40 24.89 -12.84 20.89
N THR A 41 24.80 -11.55 20.58
CA THR A 41 24.77 -10.45 21.54
C THR A 41 23.37 -9.84 21.56
N THR A 42 22.73 -9.82 22.73
CA THR A 42 21.47 -9.13 22.96
C THR A 42 21.73 -7.72 23.48
N TYR A 43 21.24 -6.70 22.79
CA TYR A 43 21.28 -5.30 23.18
C TYR A 43 19.95 -4.89 23.81
N THR A 44 19.99 -4.18 24.94
CA THR A 44 18.81 -3.65 25.63
C THR A 44 18.74 -2.14 25.46
N PHE A 45 17.57 -1.63 25.08
CA PHE A 45 17.31 -0.22 24.85
C PHE A 45 16.06 0.26 25.61
N GLU A 46 16.06 1.55 25.95
CA GLU A 46 14.90 2.25 26.52
C GLU A 46 14.79 3.64 25.91
N GLN A 47 13.62 3.95 25.37
CA GLN A 47 13.19 5.28 24.97
C GLN A 47 12.15 5.76 25.99
N PRO A 48 12.57 6.50 27.04
CA PRO A 48 11.66 6.92 28.10
C PRO A 48 10.73 8.05 27.68
N VAL A 49 11.12 8.83 26.66
CA VAL A 49 10.31 9.90 26.11
C VAL A 49 9.29 9.31 25.14
N ALA A 50 8.02 9.68 25.26
CA ALA A 50 6.99 9.18 24.35
C ALA A 50 7.19 9.75 22.93
N ILE A 51 7.22 8.87 21.93
CA ILE A 51 7.42 9.21 20.51
C ILE A 51 6.31 8.63 19.64
N PRO A 52 5.95 9.28 18.53
CA PRO A 52 5.12 8.66 17.49
C PRO A 52 5.82 7.46 16.86
N SER A 53 5.03 6.51 16.35
CA SER A 53 5.51 5.24 15.77
C SER A 53 6.55 5.40 14.66
N TYR A 54 6.41 6.43 13.82
CA TYR A 54 7.29 6.69 12.68
C TYR A 54 8.76 6.98 13.08
N LEU A 55 9.00 7.34 14.34
CA LEU A 55 10.34 7.60 14.89
C LEU A 55 11.03 6.35 15.45
N LEU A 56 10.37 5.19 15.45
CA LEU A 56 11.02 3.95 15.85
C LEU A 56 12.00 3.49 14.76
N ALA A 57 13.28 3.46 15.10
CA ALA A 57 14.34 3.04 14.19
C ALA A 57 15.27 1.99 14.78
N ILE A 58 15.84 1.17 13.90
CA ILE A 58 16.83 0.15 14.21
C ILE A 58 17.89 0.08 13.11
N VAL A 59 19.14 -0.08 13.50
CA VAL A 59 20.26 -0.36 12.60
C VAL A 59 21.10 -1.49 13.17
N VAL A 60 21.41 -2.48 12.34
CA VAL A 60 22.28 -3.60 12.69
C VAL A 60 23.33 -3.74 11.61
N GLY A 61 24.60 -3.75 12.00
CA GLY A 61 25.69 -3.89 11.03
C GLY A 61 27.06 -3.93 11.65
N HIS A 62 28.06 -4.00 10.77
CA HIS A 62 29.46 -3.88 11.16
C HIS A 62 29.81 -2.38 11.27
N ILE A 63 29.39 -1.79 12.38
CA ILE A 63 29.49 -0.36 12.65
C ILE A 63 30.32 -0.09 13.91
N GLU A 64 31.13 0.96 13.87
CA GLU A 64 31.95 1.41 14.98
C GLU A 64 31.60 2.84 15.42
N ARG A 65 32.03 3.18 16.63
CA ARG A 65 31.77 4.45 17.31
C ARG A 65 32.95 5.41 17.14
N ARG A 66 32.66 6.70 16.92
CA ARG A 66 33.59 7.81 17.14
C ARG A 66 32.89 8.90 17.95
N GLU A 67 33.55 9.36 19.00
CA GLU A 67 33.03 10.42 19.85
C GLU A 67 33.20 11.80 19.19
N ILE A 68 32.13 12.59 19.18
CA ILE A 68 32.09 14.00 18.74
C ILE A 68 32.04 14.92 19.98
N SER A 69 31.14 14.61 20.93
CA SER A 69 31.00 15.32 22.21
C SER A 69 30.52 14.36 23.31
N PRO A 70 30.50 14.77 24.59
CA PRO A 70 30.02 13.92 25.70
C PRO A 70 28.60 13.35 25.52
N ARG A 71 27.77 13.97 24.68
CA ARG A 71 26.39 13.56 24.40
C ARG A 71 26.13 13.21 22.93
N CYS A 72 27.18 13.13 22.10
CA CYS A 72 27.07 12.91 20.67
C CYS A 72 28.20 12.02 20.15
N ASP A 73 27.82 10.89 19.58
CA ASP A 73 28.71 10.03 18.80
C ASP A 73 28.29 9.99 17.33
N VAL A 74 29.22 9.63 16.45
CA VAL A 74 28.92 9.16 15.10
C VAL A 74 29.23 7.66 14.98
N TRP A 75 28.29 6.94 14.38
CA TRP A 75 28.33 5.51 14.13
C TRP A 75 28.34 5.23 12.64
N CYS A 76 29.21 4.35 12.16
CA CYS A 76 29.27 3.99 10.73
C CYS A 76 30.21 2.81 10.48
N GLU A 77 30.29 2.34 9.24
CA GLU A 77 31.27 1.34 8.83
C GLU A 77 32.71 1.84 9.07
N PRO A 78 33.64 0.99 9.51
CA PRO A 78 34.99 1.44 9.88
C PRO A 78 35.76 2.19 8.80
N SER A 79 35.51 1.88 7.54
CA SER A 79 36.18 2.53 6.40
C SER A 79 35.88 4.02 6.27
N ILE A 80 34.83 4.55 6.91
CA ILE A 80 34.41 5.95 6.82
C ILE A 80 34.37 6.68 8.17
N ALA A 81 34.74 6.02 9.28
CA ALA A 81 34.55 6.56 10.62
C ALA A 81 35.29 7.86 10.91
N ASP A 82 36.56 7.95 10.51
CA ASP A 82 37.34 9.16 10.74
C ASP A 82 36.88 10.32 9.85
N ALA A 83 36.45 10.02 8.61
CA ALA A 83 35.85 11.01 7.71
C ALA A 83 34.52 11.53 8.28
N ALA A 84 33.66 10.63 8.77
CA ALA A 84 32.39 10.99 9.37
C ALA A 84 32.56 11.83 10.65
N LYS A 85 33.49 11.43 11.53
CA LYS A 85 33.85 12.23 12.72
C LYS A 85 34.29 13.64 12.32
N TRP A 86 35.19 13.75 11.35
CA TRP A 86 35.71 15.03 10.91
C TRP A 86 34.62 15.91 10.28
N GLU A 87 33.73 15.32 9.48
CA GLU A 87 32.65 16.05 8.80
C GLU A 87 31.66 16.62 9.82
N PHE A 88 31.26 15.82 10.81
CA PHE A 88 30.20 16.16 11.75
C PHE A 88 30.68 16.72 13.09
N GLU A 89 31.96 17.10 13.20
CA GLU A 89 32.54 17.63 14.44
C GLU A 89 31.79 18.86 14.98
N SER A 90 31.12 19.63 14.12
CA SER A 90 30.34 20.82 14.51
C SER A 90 28.96 20.52 15.11
N THR A 91 28.56 19.25 15.22
CA THR A 91 27.23 18.83 15.69
C THR A 91 26.88 19.40 17.06
N GLU A 92 27.82 19.39 18.02
CA GLU A 92 27.59 19.97 19.36
C GLU A 92 27.29 21.46 19.30
N LYS A 93 27.95 22.19 18.39
CA LYS A 93 27.73 23.64 18.23
C LYS A 93 26.34 23.92 17.65
N PHE A 94 25.85 23.08 16.74
CA PHE A 94 24.47 23.15 16.26
C PHE A 94 23.48 22.85 17.38
N LEU A 95 23.71 21.80 18.19
CA LEU A 95 22.86 21.46 19.34
C LEU A 95 22.75 22.60 20.34
N GLN A 96 23.88 23.19 20.75
CA GLN A 96 23.89 24.32 21.68
C GLN A 96 23.16 25.55 21.13
N THR A 97 23.32 25.82 19.84
CA THR A 97 22.63 26.93 19.16
C THR A 97 21.12 26.66 19.09
N ALA A 98 20.72 25.42 18.79
CA ALA A 98 19.33 25.01 18.77
C ALA A 98 18.71 25.11 20.18
N GLU A 99 19.43 24.70 21.23
CA GLU A 99 18.97 24.82 22.62
C GLU A 99 18.70 26.28 23.03
N GLN A 100 19.53 27.22 22.59
CA GLN A 100 19.32 28.64 22.83
C GLN A 100 18.06 29.18 22.12
N LEU A 101 17.76 28.67 20.93
CA LEU A 101 16.64 29.11 20.10
C LEU A 101 15.31 28.43 20.48
N ALA A 102 15.34 27.17 20.90
CA ALA A 102 14.16 26.33 21.05
C ALA A 102 13.93 25.82 22.49
N GLY A 103 14.88 26.01 23.40
CA GLY A 103 14.82 25.50 24.78
C GLY A 103 15.62 24.21 24.97
N PRO A 104 15.61 23.61 26.17
CA PRO A 104 16.48 22.49 26.53
C PRO A 104 16.24 21.24 25.68
N TYR A 105 17.31 20.51 25.36
CA TYR A 105 17.24 19.22 24.68
C TYR A 105 16.76 18.11 25.63
N ARG A 106 15.75 17.32 25.23
CA ARG A 106 15.03 16.37 26.11
C ARG A 106 15.40 14.89 25.96
N TRP A 107 16.25 14.54 24.99
CA TRP A 107 16.44 13.14 24.56
C TRP A 107 17.68 12.47 25.14
N GLY A 108 18.39 13.16 26.04
CA GLY A 108 19.64 12.70 26.63
C GLY A 108 20.83 12.78 25.66
N ARG A 109 20.88 11.87 24.68
CA ARG A 109 21.93 11.81 23.66
C ARG A 109 21.44 12.27 22.30
N TYR A 110 22.35 12.70 21.45
CA TYR A 110 22.13 12.98 20.03
C TYR A 110 23.25 12.29 19.24
N ASP A 111 23.08 11.03 18.89
CA ASP A 111 24.04 10.32 18.06
C ASP A 111 23.64 10.40 16.57
N LEU A 112 24.64 10.27 15.70
CA LEU A 112 24.48 10.18 14.25
C LEU A 112 24.83 8.76 13.80
N VAL A 113 24.10 8.20 12.84
CA VAL A 113 24.53 6.99 12.11
C VAL A 113 24.59 7.24 10.61
N VAL A 114 25.79 7.10 10.04
CA VAL A 114 25.98 7.19 8.59
C VAL A 114 25.63 5.84 7.99
N LEU A 115 24.52 5.80 7.25
CA LEU A 115 24.03 4.60 6.63
C LEU A 115 24.78 4.27 5.33
N PRO A 116 24.59 3.06 4.77
CA PRO A 116 25.10 2.74 3.45
C PRO A 116 24.55 3.71 2.37
N PRO A 117 25.24 3.83 1.22
CA PRO A 117 24.85 4.79 0.18
C PRO A 117 23.44 4.61 -0.40
N THR A 118 22.80 3.47 -0.14
CA THR A 118 21.42 3.17 -0.56
C THR A 118 20.34 3.87 0.26
N PHE A 119 20.69 4.54 1.37
CA PHE A 119 19.72 5.30 2.18
C PHE A 119 19.01 6.37 1.32
N PRO A 120 17.67 6.41 1.28
CA PRO A 120 16.92 7.19 0.30
C PRO A 120 16.78 8.68 0.63
N PHE A 121 17.05 9.10 1.87
CA PHE A 121 16.83 10.47 2.34
C PHE A 121 18.15 11.21 2.64
N GLY A 122 18.03 12.51 2.97
CA GLY A 122 19.17 13.30 3.46
C GLY A 122 19.51 12.92 4.90
N GLY A 123 18.51 13.01 5.77
CA GLY A 123 18.52 12.47 7.12
C GLY A 123 17.14 11.94 7.50
N MET A 124 17.06 11.37 8.70
CA MET A 124 15.83 11.04 9.41
C MET A 124 16.07 11.30 10.90
N GLU A 125 15.18 12.06 11.51
CA GLU A 125 15.28 12.67 12.84
C GLU A 125 15.03 11.70 14.01
N ASN A 126 15.35 10.43 13.81
CA ASN A 126 15.19 9.35 14.78
C ASN A 126 15.79 9.76 16.15
N PRO A 127 14.97 9.86 17.22
CA PRO A 127 15.40 10.42 18.49
C PRO A 127 16.56 9.61 19.07
N CYS A 128 17.52 10.32 19.67
CA CYS A 128 18.78 9.76 20.17
C CYS A 128 19.76 9.25 19.09
N LEU A 129 19.32 8.95 17.86
CA LEU A 129 20.13 8.30 16.81
C LEU A 129 19.70 8.71 15.40
N THR A 130 20.02 9.94 15.00
CA THR A 130 19.68 10.49 13.68
C THR A 130 20.36 9.69 12.58
N PHE A 131 19.59 9.25 11.57
CA PHE A 131 20.13 8.56 10.40
C PHE A 131 20.56 9.59 9.36
N VAL A 132 21.73 9.41 8.74
CA VAL A 132 22.22 10.33 7.70
C VAL A 132 22.82 9.60 6.50
N THR A 133 22.69 10.22 5.33
CA THR A 133 23.29 9.74 4.09
C THR A 133 24.81 9.94 4.06
N PRO A 134 25.60 9.01 3.49
CA PRO A 134 27.02 9.23 3.30
C PRO A 134 27.31 10.31 2.25
N THR A 135 26.30 10.77 1.50
CA THR A 135 26.46 11.91 0.57
C THR A 135 26.72 13.25 1.28
N LEU A 136 26.60 13.30 2.61
CA LEU A 136 27.02 14.45 3.41
C LEU A 136 28.54 14.50 3.65
N LEU A 137 29.28 13.41 3.42
CA LEU A 137 30.74 13.33 3.61
C LEU A 137 31.48 14.01 2.45
N ALA A 138 31.35 15.33 2.35
CA ALA A 138 31.94 16.13 1.28
C ALA A 138 33.45 16.36 1.46
N GLY A 139 33.97 16.23 2.69
CA GLY A 139 35.36 16.48 3.04
C GLY A 139 35.68 17.96 3.28
N ASP A 140 34.66 18.80 3.40
CA ASP A 140 34.79 20.26 3.59
C ASP A 140 33.71 20.86 4.52
N ARG A 141 32.85 20.03 5.14
CA ARG A 141 31.71 20.41 5.98
C ARG A 141 30.63 21.21 5.25
N SER A 142 30.66 21.28 3.92
CA SER A 142 29.69 22.07 3.16
C SER A 142 28.26 21.53 3.19
N GLN A 143 28.08 20.26 3.59
CA GLN A 143 26.80 19.56 3.62
C GLN A 143 26.22 19.37 5.03
N VAL A 144 26.88 19.88 6.08
CA VAL A 144 26.44 19.70 7.47
C VAL A 144 25.14 20.47 7.81
N GLY A 145 24.63 21.29 6.90
CA GLY A 145 23.34 21.97 7.08
C GLY A 145 22.19 20.99 7.31
N VAL A 146 22.26 19.79 6.72
CA VAL A 146 21.29 18.71 7.00
C VAL A 146 21.33 18.32 8.48
N ILE A 147 22.49 18.31 9.14
CA ILE A 147 22.58 18.01 10.57
C ILE A 147 21.83 19.05 11.41
N ALA A 148 21.88 20.34 11.04
CA ALA A 148 21.12 21.38 11.72
C ALA A 148 19.60 21.19 11.56
N HIS A 149 19.16 20.65 10.42
CA HIS A 149 17.76 20.29 10.16
C HIS A 149 17.31 19.15 11.09
N GLU A 150 18.03 18.04 11.10
CA GLU A 150 17.70 16.90 11.96
C GLU A 150 17.78 17.25 13.47
N ILE A 151 18.70 18.14 13.85
CA ILE A 151 18.75 18.68 15.22
C ILE A 151 17.48 19.47 15.54
N ALA A 152 17.03 20.34 14.64
CA ALA A 152 15.84 21.16 14.86
C ALA A 152 14.57 20.31 15.10
N HIS A 153 14.46 19.16 14.41
CA HIS A 153 13.38 18.20 14.63
C HIS A 153 13.29 17.66 16.06
N SER A 154 14.38 17.68 16.82
CA SER A 154 14.38 17.33 18.25
C SER A 154 13.41 18.18 19.07
N TRP A 155 12.97 19.33 18.54
CA TRP A 155 11.88 20.14 19.09
C TRP A 155 10.65 20.13 18.18
N THR A 156 10.82 20.44 16.89
CA THR A 156 9.72 20.62 15.93
C THR A 156 9.54 19.37 15.06
N GLY A 157 8.68 18.46 15.49
CA GLY A 157 8.53 17.12 14.92
C GLY A 157 8.52 16.07 16.02
N ASN A 158 9.59 15.98 16.81
CA ASN A 158 9.71 14.96 17.85
C ASN A 158 8.98 15.34 19.15
N LEU A 159 9.17 16.58 19.65
CA LEU A 159 8.46 17.05 20.85
C LEU A 159 7.04 17.52 20.50
N VAL A 160 6.93 18.49 19.58
CA VAL A 160 5.66 18.96 19.03
C VAL A 160 5.47 18.30 17.68
N THR A 161 4.54 17.37 17.57
CA THR A 161 4.32 16.56 16.36
C THR A 161 3.04 17.02 15.66
N ASN A 162 2.97 16.88 14.34
CA ASN A 162 1.72 16.95 13.61
C ASN A 162 0.75 15.83 14.05
N ALA A 163 -0.53 16.14 14.24
CA ALA A 163 -1.55 15.14 14.61
C ALA A 163 -1.92 14.21 13.45
N SER A 164 -1.76 14.67 12.21
CA SER A 164 -1.92 13.89 11.00
C SER A 164 -0.92 14.37 9.95
N TRP A 165 -0.68 13.56 8.92
CA TRP A 165 0.22 13.92 7.82
C TRP A 165 -0.27 15.13 7.00
N GLU A 166 -1.55 15.49 7.06
CA GLU A 166 -2.08 16.73 6.45
C GLU A 166 -1.47 17.99 7.09
N HIS A 167 -1.10 17.89 8.37
CA HIS A 167 -0.43 18.96 9.10
C HIS A 167 1.09 18.81 9.12
N PHE A 168 1.68 18.02 8.22
CA PHE A 168 3.12 17.75 8.16
C PHE A 168 3.98 19.01 8.05
N TRP A 169 3.44 20.09 7.49
CA TRP A 169 4.11 21.39 7.46
C TRP A 169 4.44 21.95 8.86
N LEU A 170 3.70 21.56 9.91
CA LEU A 170 4.01 21.93 11.30
C LEU A 170 5.34 21.36 11.76
N ASN A 171 5.73 20.19 11.26
CA ASN A 171 7.05 19.64 11.48
C ASN A 171 8.03 20.39 10.58
N GLU A 172 7.85 20.28 9.27
CA GLU A 172 8.88 20.66 8.31
C GLU A 172 9.07 22.16 8.13
N GLY A 173 7.98 22.93 8.09
CA GLY A 173 8.05 24.38 7.98
C GLY A 173 8.76 25.01 9.18
N PHE A 174 8.47 24.52 10.38
CA PHE A 174 9.14 24.95 11.61
C PHE A 174 10.60 24.49 11.68
N THR A 175 10.87 23.24 11.33
CA THR A 175 12.24 22.71 11.31
C THR A 175 13.11 23.48 10.34
N VAL A 176 12.66 23.72 9.11
CA VAL A 176 13.41 24.53 8.12
C VAL A 176 13.60 25.96 8.62
N PHE A 177 12.58 26.55 9.26
CA PHE A 177 12.71 27.88 9.86
C PHE A 177 13.77 27.93 10.97
N LEU A 178 13.78 26.92 11.85
CA LEU A 178 14.73 26.80 12.96
C LEU A 178 16.15 26.45 12.46
N GLU A 179 16.29 25.53 11.51
CA GLU A 179 17.53 25.21 10.78
C GLU A 179 18.17 26.49 10.24
N ARG A 180 17.38 27.31 9.56
CA ARG A 180 17.84 28.58 8.96
C ARG A 180 18.22 29.59 10.03
N LYS A 181 17.53 29.64 11.17
CA LYS A 181 17.96 30.47 12.33
C LYS A 181 19.25 29.98 12.96
N ILE A 182 19.44 28.68 13.14
CA ILE A 182 20.69 28.08 13.62
C ILE A 182 21.83 28.48 12.68
N LYS A 183 21.63 28.32 11.37
CA LYS A 183 22.58 28.76 10.35
C LYS A 183 22.84 30.27 10.43
N GLY A 184 21.80 31.08 10.61
CA GLY A 184 21.94 32.53 10.77
C GLY A 184 22.77 32.94 11.98
N ARG A 185 22.69 32.20 13.08
CA ARG A 185 23.52 32.42 14.28
C ARG A 185 24.98 32.03 14.08
N LEU A 186 25.25 31.04 13.24
CA LEU A 186 26.60 30.50 13.03
C LEU A 186 27.34 31.14 11.85
N ASP A 187 26.63 31.37 10.74
CA ASP A 187 27.16 31.82 9.46
C ASP A 187 26.76 33.30 9.14
N GLY A 188 25.85 33.88 9.93
CA GLY A 188 25.37 35.26 9.78
C GLY A 188 24.00 35.39 9.09
N GLU A 189 23.32 36.53 9.31
CA GLU A 189 21.94 36.74 8.86
C GLU A 189 21.79 36.69 7.33
N LEU A 190 22.78 37.17 6.58
CA LEU A 190 22.77 37.06 5.11
C LEU A 190 22.73 35.60 4.64
N ALA A 191 23.39 34.67 5.36
CA ALA A 191 23.35 33.25 5.03
C ALA A 191 21.96 32.65 5.30
N ARG A 192 21.25 33.11 6.34
CA ARG A 192 19.84 32.74 6.61
C ARG A 192 18.92 33.25 5.51
N GLN A 193 19.03 34.54 5.16
CA GLN A 193 18.22 35.19 4.13
C GLN A 193 18.44 34.52 2.78
N PHE A 194 19.70 34.31 2.39
CA PHE A 194 20.05 33.61 1.15
C PHE A 194 19.44 32.21 1.09
N LYS A 195 19.60 31.39 2.14
CA LYS A 195 19.04 30.04 2.18
C LYS A 195 17.51 30.04 2.10
N SER A 196 16.87 31.05 2.72
CA SER A 196 15.41 31.23 2.66
C SER A 196 14.94 31.64 1.27
N GLU A 197 15.67 32.52 0.59
CA GLU A 197 15.39 32.92 -0.80
C GLU A 197 15.59 31.74 -1.77
N CYS A 198 16.67 30.96 -1.63
CA CYS A 198 16.89 29.73 -2.42
C CYS A 198 15.72 28.75 -2.29
N GLY A 199 15.27 28.51 -1.06
CA GLY A 199 14.16 27.63 -0.77
C GLY A 199 12.87 28.06 -1.46
N TYR A 200 12.60 29.37 -1.51
CA TYR A 200 11.44 29.94 -2.17
C TYR A 200 11.56 29.95 -3.71
N ASP A 201 12.65 30.52 -4.23
CA ASP A 201 12.83 30.80 -5.67
C ASP A 201 13.12 29.55 -6.49
N GLU A 202 13.78 28.56 -5.91
CA GLU A 202 14.09 27.30 -6.59
C GLU A 202 13.26 26.17 -6.00
N GLY A 203 13.38 25.89 -4.70
CA GLY A 203 12.75 24.73 -4.06
C GLY A 203 11.22 24.68 -4.22
N LEU A 204 10.54 25.71 -3.73
CA LEU A 204 9.09 25.82 -3.78
C LEU A 204 8.58 26.05 -5.20
N THR A 205 9.23 26.96 -5.93
CA THR A 205 8.84 27.30 -7.31
C THR A 205 8.94 26.09 -8.24
N ASP A 206 10.02 25.30 -8.15
CA ASP A 206 10.17 24.09 -8.96
C ASP A 206 9.17 23.00 -8.54
N ALA A 207 8.90 22.85 -7.24
CA ALA A 207 7.89 21.91 -6.76
C ALA A 207 6.49 22.27 -7.28
N VAL A 208 6.09 23.54 -7.19
CA VAL A 208 4.80 24.04 -7.69
C VAL A 208 4.70 23.91 -9.20
N LYS A 209 5.76 24.24 -9.95
CA LYS A 209 5.78 24.03 -11.42
C LYS A 209 5.64 22.55 -11.79
N ARG A 210 6.28 21.66 -11.02
CA ARG A 210 6.26 20.22 -11.27
C ARG A 210 4.88 19.61 -11.05
N PHE A 211 4.16 20.03 -10.01
CA PHE A 211 2.79 19.57 -9.73
C PHE A 211 1.73 20.31 -10.56
N GLY A 212 1.96 21.58 -10.87
CA GLY A 212 0.97 22.51 -11.43
C GLY A 212 0.41 23.45 -10.35
N GLU A 213 0.16 24.71 -10.72
CA GLU A 213 -0.22 25.78 -9.78
C GLU A 213 -1.54 25.54 -9.04
N THR A 214 -2.42 24.68 -9.57
CA THR A 214 -3.74 24.37 -8.99
C THR A 214 -3.77 23.05 -8.25
N HIS A 215 -2.66 22.32 -8.18
CA HIS A 215 -2.62 20.96 -7.67
C HIS A 215 -2.76 20.89 -6.14
N GLU A 216 -3.51 19.91 -5.62
CA GLU A 216 -3.77 19.71 -4.18
C GLU A 216 -2.49 19.71 -3.33
N PHE A 217 -1.48 18.95 -3.75
CA PHE A 217 -0.19 18.83 -3.06
C PHE A 217 0.70 20.09 -3.07
N THR A 218 0.23 21.19 -3.67
CA THR A 218 0.88 22.51 -3.54
C THR A 218 0.27 23.35 -2.41
N LYS A 219 -0.79 22.87 -1.76
CA LYS A 219 -1.33 23.46 -0.53
C LYS A 219 -0.41 23.19 0.64
N LEU A 220 -0.52 24.03 1.67
CA LEU A 220 0.25 23.83 2.90
C LEU A 220 -0.41 22.77 3.81
N ILE A 221 -1.75 22.72 3.78
CA ILE A 221 -2.56 21.63 4.35
C ILE A 221 -3.25 20.93 3.19
N PRO A 222 -2.63 19.88 2.60
CA PRO A 222 -3.26 19.08 1.57
C PRO A 222 -4.30 18.14 2.20
N LYS A 223 -5.27 17.70 1.40
CA LYS A 223 -6.11 16.55 1.73
C LYS A 223 -5.37 15.26 1.38
N LEU A 224 -5.24 14.36 2.35
CA LEU A 224 -4.51 13.10 2.20
C LEU A 224 -5.39 11.84 2.23
N ASP A 225 -6.71 12.01 2.33
CA ASP A 225 -7.65 10.89 2.24
C ASP A 225 -7.44 10.10 0.94
N GLY A 226 -7.06 8.82 1.06
CA GLY A 226 -6.82 7.93 -0.08
C GLY A 226 -5.54 8.21 -0.86
N VAL A 227 -4.62 8.99 -0.31
CA VAL A 227 -3.35 9.35 -0.96
C VAL A 227 -2.19 8.71 -0.20
N ASP A 228 -1.29 8.03 -0.92
CA ASP A 228 -0.02 7.58 -0.33
C ASP A 228 0.83 8.82 0.06
N PRO A 229 1.20 8.99 1.34
CA PRO A 229 2.05 10.11 1.75
C PRO A 229 3.38 10.20 0.98
N ASP A 230 3.91 9.08 0.48
CA ASP A 230 5.14 9.06 -0.33
C ASP A 230 4.97 9.75 -1.70
N ASP A 231 3.75 9.76 -2.25
CA ASP A 231 3.41 10.44 -3.52
C ASP A 231 3.28 11.96 -3.34
N VAL A 232 2.93 12.41 -2.13
CA VAL A 232 2.82 13.83 -1.76
C VAL A 232 4.17 14.43 -1.38
N PHE A 233 5.10 13.59 -0.92
CA PHE A 233 6.39 14.02 -0.40
C PHE A 233 7.13 14.95 -1.36
N SER A 234 7.33 16.19 -0.92
CA SER A 234 7.89 17.25 -1.76
C SER A 234 8.43 18.40 -0.92
N PRO A 235 9.17 19.35 -1.53
CA PRO A 235 9.60 20.57 -0.86
C PRO A 235 8.48 21.52 -0.42
N VAL A 236 7.21 21.28 -0.78
CA VAL A 236 6.10 22.21 -0.49
C VAL A 236 5.93 22.45 1.02
N PRO A 237 5.67 21.44 1.88
CA PRO A 237 5.48 21.66 3.33
C PRO A 237 6.70 22.31 4.00
N TYR A 238 7.91 21.98 3.55
CA TYR A 238 9.18 22.55 3.99
C TYR A 238 9.25 24.06 3.68
N GLU A 239 9.14 24.41 2.41
CA GLU A 239 9.47 25.75 1.93
C GLU A 239 8.30 26.72 2.07
N LYS A 240 7.06 26.28 1.79
CA LYS A 240 5.86 27.11 1.96
C LYS A 240 5.59 27.36 3.45
N GLY A 241 5.83 26.37 4.31
CA GLY A 241 5.72 26.51 5.76
C GLY A 241 6.77 27.46 6.33
N SER A 242 8.05 27.30 5.95
CA SER A 242 9.11 28.22 6.38
C SER A 242 8.88 29.66 5.90
N ALA A 243 8.37 29.84 4.67
CA ALA A 243 8.03 31.15 4.12
C ALA A 243 6.86 31.82 4.88
N LEU A 244 5.86 31.04 5.33
CA LEU A 244 4.78 31.56 6.18
C LEU A 244 5.33 32.09 7.50
N LEU A 245 6.18 31.31 8.18
CA LEU A 245 6.79 31.72 9.46
C LEU A 245 7.67 32.97 9.31
N LEU A 246 8.44 33.06 8.23
CA LEU A 246 9.22 34.26 7.93
C LEU A 246 8.33 35.47 7.64
N THR A 247 7.23 35.28 6.91
CA THR A 247 6.24 36.35 6.65
C THR A 247 5.66 36.87 7.96
N ILE A 248 5.30 35.98 8.88
CA ILE A 248 4.78 36.34 10.20
C ILE A 248 5.84 37.09 11.02
N GLU A 249 7.09 36.59 11.07
CA GLU A 249 8.21 37.25 11.76
C GLU A 249 8.41 38.69 11.24
N GLN A 250 8.40 38.87 9.91
CA GLN A 250 8.56 40.17 9.26
C GLN A 250 7.37 41.11 9.51
N LEU A 251 6.15 40.58 9.45
CA LEU A 251 4.93 41.36 9.66
C LEU A 251 4.82 41.86 11.10
N LEU A 252 5.18 41.03 12.07
CA LEU A 252 5.21 41.42 13.49
C LEU A 252 6.33 42.41 13.79
N GLY A 253 7.39 42.43 12.98
CA GLY A 253 8.50 43.39 13.08
C GLY A 253 9.32 43.25 14.37
N ASP A 254 9.29 42.08 15.00
CA ASP A 254 9.88 41.83 16.33
C ASP A 254 10.49 40.42 16.43
N PRO A 255 11.65 40.19 15.80
CA PRO A 255 12.29 38.87 15.77
C PRO A 255 12.62 38.28 17.15
N PRO A 256 13.11 39.05 18.14
CA PRO A 256 13.36 38.51 19.49
C PRO A 256 12.10 37.97 20.16
N ARG A 257 10.97 38.69 20.05
CA ARG A 257 9.69 38.24 20.61
C ARG A 257 9.10 37.07 19.82
N PHE A 258 9.35 36.98 18.52
CA PHE A 258 8.99 35.78 17.74
C PHE A 258 9.80 34.55 18.18
N GLU A 259 11.08 34.70 18.52
CA GLU A 259 11.88 33.62 19.12
C GLU A 259 11.40 33.25 20.53
N GLU A 260 10.96 34.22 21.32
CA GLU A 260 10.30 33.97 22.59
C GLU A 260 9.01 33.17 22.42
N PHE A 261 8.19 33.52 21.41
CA PHE A 261 7.02 32.74 21.04
C PHE A 261 7.41 31.31 20.66
N LEU A 262 8.43 31.11 19.81
CA LEU A 262 8.88 29.76 19.44
C LEU A 262 9.29 28.93 20.66
N ARG A 263 10.11 29.49 21.56
CA ARG A 263 10.48 28.81 22.82
C ARG A 263 9.24 28.51 23.66
N THR A 264 8.32 29.46 23.78
CA THR A 264 7.11 29.30 24.60
C THR A 264 6.20 28.23 24.01
N TYR A 265 5.94 28.28 22.70
CA TYR A 265 5.12 27.31 21.97
C TYR A 265 5.68 25.89 22.09
N ILE A 266 6.99 25.73 21.91
CA ILE A 266 7.67 24.43 22.00
C ILE A 266 7.66 23.89 23.45
N ASN A 267 7.80 24.76 24.46
CA ASN A 267 7.99 24.36 25.87
C ASN A 267 6.75 24.59 26.78
N LYS A 268 5.59 25.01 26.28
CA LYS A 268 4.44 25.42 27.11
C LYS A 268 3.92 24.28 28.01
N GLN A 269 3.63 24.58 29.29
CA GLN A 269 3.02 23.66 30.30
C GLN A 269 1.62 24.13 30.79
N LEU A 270 0.60 23.23 30.93
CA LEU A 270 -0.80 23.53 31.38
C LEU A 270 -0.82 23.64 32.92
N PRO A 271 -1.31 24.74 33.53
CA PRO A 271 -1.98 24.66 34.85
C PRO A 271 -3.24 23.78 34.81
N MET A 272 -3.35 22.84 35.74
CA MET A 272 -4.51 21.93 35.92
C MET A 272 -5.80 22.70 36.24
N ASP A 273 -6.91 22.29 35.63
CA ASP A 273 -8.27 22.75 35.95
C ASP A 273 -8.88 21.82 37.03
N ILE A 274 -8.97 22.29 38.27
CA ILE A 274 -9.35 21.51 39.47
C ILE A 274 -10.89 21.42 39.60
N GLY A 275 -11.61 21.22 38.49
CA GLY A 275 -13.07 21.36 38.44
C GLY A 275 -13.90 20.06 38.46
N LEU A 276 -13.33 18.91 38.07
CA LEU A 276 -14.11 17.67 37.86
C LEU A 276 -13.62 16.44 38.65
N ALA A 277 -12.49 16.52 39.36
CA ALA A 277 -11.92 15.37 40.08
C ALA A 277 -12.51 15.14 41.49
N ASN A 278 -13.30 16.07 42.04
CA ASN A 278 -13.81 15.98 43.41
C ASN A 278 -15.07 15.12 43.60
N SER A 279 -15.62 14.50 42.55
CA SER A 279 -16.85 13.68 42.67
C SER A 279 -16.60 12.16 42.68
N ILE A 280 -15.36 11.68 42.57
CA ILE A 280 -15.06 10.24 42.43
C ILE A 280 -14.13 9.71 43.55
N PHE A 281 -13.49 10.57 44.35
CA PHE A 281 -12.52 10.13 45.37
C PHE A 281 -13.05 9.92 46.79
N ILE A 282 -14.37 9.80 46.98
CA ILE A 282 -14.97 9.35 48.24
C ILE A 282 -15.60 7.97 48.00
N LEU A 283 -14.81 6.89 47.97
CA LEU A 283 -15.33 5.54 48.26
C LEU A 283 -14.30 4.41 48.46
N VAL A 284 -12.99 4.61 48.28
CA VAL A 284 -12.03 3.52 48.56
C VAL A 284 -10.78 4.06 49.26
N GLY A 285 -10.68 3.79 50.56
CA GLY A 285 -9.52 4.15 51.37
C GLY A 285 -8.37 3.17 51.21
N ALA A 286 -7.20 3.68 50.82
CA ALA A 286 -5.89 3.09 51.08
C ALA A 286 -4.79 4.17 50.97
N HIS A 287 -3.88 4.20 51.94
CA HIS A 287 -2.71 5.10 52.03
C HIS A 287 -1.51 4.60 51.20
N PRO A 288 -0.47 5.43 50.94
CA PRO A 288 0.09 5.63 49.61
C PRO A 288 1.42 4.89 49.35
N PRO A 289 1.76 4.57 48.09
CA PRO A 289 3.15 4.53 47.65
C PRO A 289 3.59 5.91 47.14
N ILE A 290 4.87 6.19 47.34
CA ILE A 290 5.60 7.42 47.02
C ILE A 290 5.29 7.89 45.59
N PHE A 291 4.53 8.98 45.48
CA PHE A 291 4.37 9.74 44.24
C PHE A 291 5.71 10.40 43.89
N PHE A 292 6.35 9.95 42.80
CA PHE A 292 7.10 10.91 41.98
C PHE A 292 6.07 11.91 41.47
N LEU A 293 6.36 13.20 41.66
CA LEU A 293 5.52 14.33 41.26
C LEU A 293 5.24 14.25 39.76
N GLU A 294 4.08 13.73 39.38
CA GLU A 294 3.50 13.90 38.04
C GLU A 294 3.07 15.38 37.92
N GLY A 295 3.85 16.16 37.16
CA GLY A 295 3.63 17.58 36.92
C GLY A 295 3.57 17.91 35.43
N GLU A 296 2.40 18.38 35.00
CA GLU A 296 2.18 19.53 34.10
C GLU A 296 2.87 19.60 32.73
N GLU A 297 2.24 19.19 31.61
CA GLU A 297 2.77 19.48 30.24
C GLU A 297 1.68 19.85 29.18
N ARG A 298 1.77 21.06 28.55
CA ARG A 298 0.75 21.66 27.64
C ARG A 298 0.94 21.26 26.19
N TYR A 299 2.16 21.16 25.64
CA TYR A 299 2.39 20.70 24.24
C TYR A 299 3.67 19.90 23.98
N ALA A 300 4.70 19.99 24.83
CA ALA A 300 5.80 19.04 24.79
C ALA A 300 5.20 17.62 24.90
N PHE A 301 5.56 16.73 23.97
CA PHE A 301 5.05 15.36 23.86
C PHE A 301 3.59 15.24 23.37
N LYS A 302 3.03 16.25 22.70
CA LYS A 302 1.71 16.17 22.05
C LYS A 302 1.78 16.22 20.53
N SER A 303 0.70 15.78 19.93
CA SER A 303 0.46 15.86 18.49
C SER A 303 -0.68 16.87 18.23
N ILE A 304 -0.48 17.81 17.31
CA ILE A 304 -1.35 18.99 17.13
C ILE A 304 -1.76 19.21 15.67
N ILE A 305 -2.89 19.90 15.50
CA ILE A 305 -3.35 20.40 14.20
C ILE A 305 -2.97 21.87 14.02
N THR A 306 -3.06 22.37 12.78
CA THR A 306 -2.68 23.75 12.45
C THR A 306 -3.45 24.81 13.26
N ASP A 307 -4.74 24.59 13.52
CA ASP A 307 -5.54 25.54 14.29
C ASP A 307 -5.06 25.69 15.72
N THR A 308 -4.56 24.61 16.34
CA THR A 308 -3.96 24.67 17.67
C THR A 308 -2.77 25.63 17.69
N TRP A 309 -1.86 25.51 16.73
CA TRP A 309 -0.73 26.42 16.59
C TRP A 309 -1.18 27.87 16.33
N LYS A 310 -2.13 28.06 15.40
CA LYS A 310 -2.63 29.39 15.02
C LYS A 310 -3.26 30.09 16.22
N ASN A 311 -4.07 29.39 17.00
CA ASN A 311 -4.68 29.93 18.22
C ASN A 311 -3.63 30.38 19.25
N GLU A 312 -2.55 29.61 19.40
CA GLU A 312 -1.43 29.95 20.29
C GLU A 312 -0.66 31.19 19.82
N LEU A 313 -0.44 31.32 18.51
CA LEU A 313 0.15 32.53 17.91
C LEU A 313 -0.71 33.76 18.22
N TYR A 314 -2.02 33.66 18.02
CA TYR A 314 -2.97 34.75 18.31
C TYR A 314 -3.04 35.10 19.78
N ALA A 315 -2.98 34.11 20.67
CA ALA A 315 -2.98 34.33 22.11
C ALA A 315 -1.71 35.06 22.58
N PHE A 316 -0.53 34.62 22.12
CA PHE A 316 0.75 35.21 22.49
C PHE A 316 0.93 36.64 21.96
N PHE A 317 0.45 36.91 20.75
CA PHE A 317 0.50 38.21 20.09
C PHE A 317 -0.87 38.90 20.07
N SER A 318 -1.63 38.79 21.17
CA SER A 318 -2.95 39.42 21.30
C SER A 318 -2.92 40.95 21.14
N ASP A 319 -1.81 41.60 21.51
CA ASP A 319 -1.55 43.03 21.29
C ASP A 319 -1.28 43.40 19.82
N LYS A 320 -0.91 42.42 18.99
CA LYS A 320 -0.67 42.56 17.54
C LYS A 320 -1.73 41.84 16.70
N LYS A 321 -2.91 41.56 17.27
CA LYS A 321 -4.00 40.85 16.59
C LYS A 321 -4.36 41.47 15.23
N SER A 322 -4.42 42.79 15.13
CA SER A 322 -4.75 43.48 13.87
C SER A 322 -3.73 43.21 12.75
N LEU A 323 -2.45 43.01 13.08
CA LEU A 323 -1.45 42.59 12.11
C LEU A 323 -1.68 41.14 11.69
N LEU A 324 -1.96 40.23 12.63
CA LEU A 324 -2.25 38.84 12.31
C LEU A 324 -3.54 38.67 11.49
N ASP A 325 -4.56 39.49 11.75
CA ASP A 325 -5.81 39.52 10.97
C ASP A 325 -5.60 39.98 9.52
N SER A 326 -4.49 40.67 9.21
CA SER A 326 -4.14 41.07 7.84
C SER A 326 -3.56 39.93 7.00
N ILE A 327 -3.24 38.79 7.61
CA ILE A 327 -2.76 37.60 6.90
C ILE A 327 -3.94 36.90 6.24
N ASP A 328 -3.83 36.67 4.94
CA ASP A 328 -4.76 35.82 4.18
C ASP A 328 -4.50 34.33 4.52
N TRP A 329 -5.05 33.90 5.66
CA TRP A 329 -4.84 32.55 6.19
C TRP A 329 -5.33 31.46 5.26
N ASP A 330 -6.48 31.65 4.60
CA ASP A 330 -7.00 30.65 3.68
C ASP A 330 -6.09 30.48 2.46
N ARG A 331 -5.54 31.59 1.94
CA ARG A 331 -4.56 31.49 0.86
C ARG A 331 -3.27 30.79 1.28
N TRP A 332 -2.77 31.05 2.48
CA TRP A 332 -1.54 30.41 2.96
C TRP A 332 -1.74 28.92 3.26
N LEU A 333 -2.83 28.57 3.95
CA LEU A 333 -3.07 27.22 4.46
C LEU A 333 -3.70 26.31 3.40
N HIS A 334 -4.69 26.80 2.65
CA HIS A 334 -5.59 25.98 1.85
C HIS A 334 -5.56 26.26 0.34
N ALA A 335 -5.00 27.37 -0.12
CA ALA A 335 -4.89 27.62 -1.55
C ALA A 335 -3.66 26.92 -2.18
N PRO A 336 -3.83 26.31 -3.37
CA PRO A 336 -2.71 25.75 -4.11
C PRO A 336 -1.84 26.86 -4.71
N GLY A 337 -0.66 26.48 -5.20
CA GLY A 337 0.25 27.36 -5.91
C GLY A 337 1.15 28.19 -5.00
N MET A 338 1.77 29.22 -5.59
CA MET A 338 2.75 30.07 -4.92
C MET A 338 2.07 31.02 -3.91
N PRO A 339 2.57 31.11 -2.67
CA PRO A 339 2.11 32.12 -1.72
C PRO A 339 2.66 33.51 -2.09
N PRO A 340 2.31 34.57 -1.35
CA PRO A 340 3.04 35.84 -1.40
C PRO A 340 4.52 35.65 -1.03
N LYS A 341 5.44 36.27 -1.80
CA LYS A 341 6.88 36.17 -1.56
C LYS A 341 7.31 37.02 -0.36
N PRO A 342 7.97 36.45 0.67
CA PRO A 342 8.58 37.22 1.75
C PRO A 342 9.66 38.17 1.23
N LYS A 343 10.02 39.19 2.02
CA LYS A 343 11.11 40.09 1.65
C LYS A 343 12.45 39.44 2.03
N TYR A 344 13.40 39.41 1.11
CA TYR A 344 14.73 38.85 1.37
C TYR A 344 15.80 39.92 1.13
N ASP A 345 16.91 39.82 1.87
CA ASP A 345 18.15 40.44 1.43
C ASP A 345 18.77 39.56 0.34
N SER A 346 18.67 40.03 -0.90
CA SER A 346 19.11 39.28 -2.08
C SER A 346 20.60 39.42 -2.40
N SER A 347 21.41 40.10 -1.57
CA SER A 347 22.81 40.42 -1.92
C SER A 347 23.64 39.19 -2.35
N LEU A 348 23.49 38.07 -1.63
CA LEU A 348 24.19 36.82 -1.96
C LEU A 348 23.60 36.11 -3.19
N MET A 349 22.30 36.25 -3.43
CA MET A 349 21.61 35.70 -4.61
C MET A 349 21.91 36.52 -5.87
N ASP A 350 22.00 37.84 -5.76
CA ASP A 350 22.35 38.75 -6.85
C ASP A 350 23.75 38.45 -7.38
N ALA A 351 24.72 38.14 -6.50
CA ALA A 351 26.03 37.67 -6.93
C ALA A 351 25.96 36.39 -7.80
N CYS A 352 25.05 35.47 -7.47
CA CYS A 352 24.81 34.25 -8.26
C CYS A 352 24.15 34.58 -9.61
N ARG A 353 23.14 35.47 -9.60
CA ARG A 353 22.43 35.94 -10.82
C ARG A 353 23.38 36.63 -11.79
N VAL A 354 24.25 37.52 -11.29
CA VAL A 354 25.26 38.23 -12.10
C VAL A 354 26.20 37.24 -12.77
N LEU A 355 26.81 36.33 -12.00
CA LEU A 355 27.75 35.36 -12.56
C LEU A 355 27.07 34.41 -13.57
N ALA A 356 25.83 33.99 -13.30
CA ALA A 356 25.06 33.18 -14.24
C ALA A 356 24.72 33.94 -15.54
N ALA A 357 24.35 35.22 -15.44
CA ALA A 357 24.11 36.08 -16.60
C ALA A 357 25.37 36.27 -17.46
N ASP A 358 26.53 36.42 -16.82
CA ASP A 358 27.80 36.55 -17.52
C ASP A 358 28.18 35.26 -18.26
N TRP A 359 27.99 34.09 -17.64
CA TRP A 359 28.21 32.80 -18.29
C TRP A 359 27.29 32.56 -19.49
N THR A 360 26.02 32.93 -19.35
CA THR A 360 25.03 32.77 -20.43
C THR A 360 25.30 33.73 -21.59
N SER A 361 25.81 34.94 -21.30
CA SER A 361 26.12 35.97 -22.31
C SER A 361 27.51 35.84 -22.95
N ALA A 362 28.47 35.19 -22.29
CA ALA A 362 29.82 35.02 -22.80
C ALA A 362 29.90 34.25 -24.13
N ALA A 363 30.96 34.46 -24.92
CA ALA A 363 31.21 33.65 -26.12
C ALA A 363 31.54 32.19 -25.75
N VAL A 364 31.27 31.24 -26.65
CA VAL A 364 31.37 29.79 -26.39
C VAL A 364 32.72 29.36 -25.79
N ASN A 365 33.82 29.95 -26.26
CA ASN A 365 35.19 29.57 -25.89
C ASN A 365 35.85 30.53 -24.88
N ILE A 366 35.10 31.47 -24.29
CA ILE A 366 35.65 32.50 -23.40
C ILE A 366 34.93 32.44 -22.06
N ALA A 367 35.66 32.21 -20.98
CA ALA A 367 35.10 32.29 -19.64
C ALA A 367 34.84 33.77 -19.30
N PRO A 368 33.73 34.11 -18.63
CA PRO A 368 33.45 35.49 -18.26
C PRO A 368 34.52 36.02 -17.29
N ALA A 369 34.76 37.34 -17.29
CA ALA A 369 35.73 37.97 -16.38
C ALA A 369 35.41 37.71 -14.90
N THR A 370 34.11 37.57 -14.58
CA THR A 370 33.60 37.25 -13.23
C THR A 370 33.74 35.78 -12.87
N ALA A 371 34.24 34.90 -13.75
CA ALA A 371 34.31 33.46 -13.51
C ALA A 371 35.06 33.11 -12.21
N ALA A 372 36.07 33.90 -11.83
CA ALA A 372 36.84 33.71 -10.59
C ALA A 372 36.02 33.89 -9.31
N ASN A 373 34.90 34.62 -9.36
CA ASN A 373 34.04 34.83 -8.20
C ASN A 373 33.47 33.51 -7.66
N PHE A 374 33.28 32.51 -8.52
CA PHE A 374 32.80 31.19 -8.13
C PHE A 374 33.70 30.52 -7.09
N ASP A 375 35.01 30.73 -7.13
CA ASP A 375 35.96 30.08 -6.22
C ASP A 375 35.76 30.56 -4.77
N HIS A 376 35.32 31.81 -4.61
CA HIS A 376 35.07 32.48 -3.33
C HIS A 376 33.61 32.38 -2.86
N MET A 377 32.72 31.85 -3.69
CA MET A 377 31.32 31.65 -3.34
C MET A 377 31.14 30.56 -2.29
N LEU A 378 30.18 30.77 -1.38
CA LEU A 378 29.74 29.73 -0.46
C LEU A 378 29.25 28.50 -1.25
N PRO A 379 29.31 27.28 -0.68
CA PRO A 379 28.82 26.08 -1.36
C PRO A 379 27.38 26.20 -1.89
N GLY A 380 26.50 26.87 -1.13
CA GLY A 380 25.13 27.17 -1.59
C GLY A 380 25.09 28.12 -2.79
N GLN A 381 25.93 29.16 -2.84
CA GLN A 381 26.03 30.07 -3.99
C GLN A 381 26.58 29.38 -5.24
N LYS A 382 27.48 28.39 -5.08
CA LYS A 382 27.96 27.56 -6.18
C LYS A 382 26.83 26.74 -6.80
N VAL A 383 26.02 26.09 -5.97
CA VAL A 383 24.80 25.37 -6.39
C VAL A 383 23.84 26.31 -7.12
N GLU A 384 23.51 27.45 -6.49
CA GLU A 384 22.58 28.42 -7.07
C GLU A 384 23.06 29.02 -8.38
N THR A 385 24.36 29.34 -8.51
CA THR A 385 24.91 29.84 -9.76
C THR A 385 24.70 28.84 -10.89
N LEU A 386 24.97 27.55 -10.66
CA LEU A 386 24.70 26.50 -11.66
C LEU A 386 23.20 26.37 -11.98
N ASN A 387 22.33 26.48 -10.98
CA ASN A 387 20.88 26.46 -11.16
C ASN A 387 20.36 27.66 -11.96
N LYS A 388 20.90 28.87 -11.73
CA LYS A 388 20.55 30.08 -12.49
C LYS A 388 21.05 30.02 -13.93
N ILE A 389 22.22 29.41 -14.17
CA ILE A 389 22.69 29.12 -15.54
C ILE A 389 21.71 28.17 -16.22
N ARG A 390 21.32 27.10 -15.53
CA ARG A 390 20.37 26.08 -16.02
C ARG A 390 19.00 26.68 -16.35
N SER A 391 18.40 27.40 -15.41
CA SER A 391 17.05 27.98 -15.57
C SER A 391 16.98 29.14 -16.56
N SER A 392 18.12 29.72 -16.97
CA SER A 392 18.16 30.75 -18.02
C SER A 392 17.68 30.26 -19.38
N GLY A 393 17.81 28.96 -19.67
CA GLY A 393 17.55 28.38 -21.00
C GLY A 393 18.49 28.88 -22.12
N LYS A 394 19.50 29.69 -21.80
CA LYS A 394 20.39 30.37 -22.77
C LYS A 394 21.81 29.78 -22.81
N PHE A 395 22.09 28.76 -22.00
CA PHE A 395 23.41 28.14 -21.93
C PHE A 395 23.55 27.04 -22.98
N SER A 396 24.59 27.11 -23.83
CA SER A 396 24.80 26.14 -24.92
C SER A 396 25.67 24.95 -24.46
N PRO A 397 25.46 23.74 -25.02
CA PRO A 397 26.26 22.57 -24.67
C PRO A 397 27.75 22.72 -24.99
N GLU A 398 28.13 23.54 -25.97
CA GLU A 398 29.53 23.80 -26.33
C GLU A 398 30.30 24.54 -25.23
N LYS A 399 29.61 25.24 -24.32
CA LYS A 399 30.22 25.90 -23.16
C LYS A 399 30.48 24.94 -21.99
N MET A 400 29.87 23.75 -21.96
CA MET A 400 30.01 22.80 -20.86
C MET A 400 31.45 22.36 -20.58
N PRO A 401 32.32 22.08 -21.57
CA PRO A 401 33.72 21.73 -21.30
C PRO A 401 34.50 22.85 -20.60
N LEU A 402 34.27 24.10 -21.01
CA LEU A 402 34.94 25.26 -20.43
C LEU A 402 34.46 25.52 -18.99
N LEU A 403 33.15 25.45 -18.74
CA LEU A 403 32.57 25.58 -17.41
C LEU A 403 33.05 24.44 -16.48
N THR A 404 33.04 23.21 -16.98
CA THR A 404 33.46 22.01 -16.23
C THR A 404 34.92 22.08 -15.83
N SER A 405 35.80 22.45 -16.76
CA SER A 405 37.25 22.58 -16.49
C SER A 405 37.57 23.79 -15.60
N ARG A 406 36.93 24.95 -15.81
CA ARG A 406 37.16 26.15 -14.99
C ARG A 406 36.83 25.91 -13.53
N TYR A 407 35.77 25.16 -13.24
CA TYR A 407 35.29 24.92 -11.87
C TYR A 407 35.61 23.52 -11.34
N LYS A 408 36.37 22.71 -12.09
CA LYS A 408 36.74 21.33 -11.72
C LYS A 408 35.56 20.48 -11.27
N LEU A 409 34.43 20.57 -11.99
CA LEU A 409 33.16 19.99 -11.55
C LEU A 409 33.10 18.46 -11.62
N GLU A 410 33.98 17.82 -12.39
CA GLU A 410 34.12 16.35 -12.39
C GLU A 410 34.68 15.82 -11.06
N GLU A 411 35.61 16.57 -10.45
CA GLU A 411 36.34 16.22 -9.23
C GLU A 411 35.61 16.64 -7.95
N VAL A 412 34.50 17.38 -8.07
CA VAL A 412 33.78 17.92 -6.91
C VAL A 412 33.20 16.80 -6.05
N LYS A 413 33.51 16.83 -4.75
CA LYS A 413 33.01 15.86 -3.78
C LYS A 413 31.64 16.24 -3.22
N ASN A 414 31.34 17.54 -3.17
CA ASN A 414 30.04 18.03 -2.73
C ASN A 414 28.93 17.53 -3.66
N ALA A 415 28.05 16.68 -3.13
CA ALA A 415 27.01 16.00 -3.90
C ALA A 415 25.96 16.95 -4.49
N GLU A 416 25.65 18.08 -3.83
CA GLU A 416 24.68 19.07 -4.33
C GLU A 416 25.24 19.87 -5.51
N VAL A 417 26.52 20.27 -5.45
CA VAL A 417 27.22 20.92 -6.57
C VAL A 417 27.34 19.95 -7.75
N LYS A 418 27.73 18.70 -7.47
CA LYS A 418 27.82 17.65 -8.49
C LYS A 418 26.47 17.40 -9.16
N PHE A 419 25.40 17.27 -8.37
CA PHE A 419 24.04 17.10 -8.88
C PHE A 419 23.62 18.26 -9.79
N SER A 420 23.87 19.51 -9.38
CA SER A 420 23.51 20.70 -10.15
C SER A 420 24.26 20.76 -11.50
N TRP A 421 25.55 20.40 -11.51
CA TRP A 421 26.33 20.27 -12.74
C TRP A 421 25.83 19.15 -13.66
N LEU A 422 25.51 17.97 -13.11
CA LEU A 422 24.94 16.84 -13.86
C LEU A 422 23.61 17.23 -14.52
N MET A 423 22.71 17.88 -13.76
CA MET A 423 21.42 18.34 -14.29
C MET A 423 21.61 19.38 -15.39
N LEU A 424 22.50 20.36 -15.21
CA LEU A 424 22.83 21.33 -16.25
C LEU A 424 23.31 20.66 -17.55
N GLY A 425 24.21 19.67 -17.47
CA GLY A 425 24.67 18.92 -18.64
C GLY A 425 23.57 18.08 -19.31
N LEU A 426 22.70 17.43 -18.53
CA LEU A 426 21.61 16.60 -19.03
C LEU A 426 20.50 17.43 -19.71
N GLU A 427 20.23 18.62 -19.19
CA GLU A 427 19.22 19.54 -19.74
C GLU A 427 19.73 20.23 -21.01
N THR A 428 21.02 20.62 -21.04
CA THR A 428 21.67 21.20 -22.24
C THR A 428 22.04 20.17 -23.32
N LYS A 429 21.84 18.87 -23.05
CA LYS A 429 22.13 17.75 -23.95
C LYS A 429 23.62 17.60 -24.30
N TRP A 430 24.51 17.89 -23.34
CA TRP A 430 25.95 17.69 -23.49
C TRP A 430 26.33 16.21 -23.30
N GLN A 431 26.48 15.47 -24.41
CA GLN A 431 26.65 14.00 -24.42
C GLN A 431 27.73 13.44 -23.48
N PRO A 432 28.91 14.09 -23.28
CA PRO A 432 29.92 13.63 -22.33
C PRO A 432 29.46 13.57 -20.85
N ILE A 433 28.31 14.17 -20.49
CA ILE A 433 27.78 14.09 -19.12
C ILE A 433 27.20 12.71 -18.77
N ILE A 434 26.79 11.92 -19.77
CA ILE A 434 26.00 10.69 -19.56
C ILE A 434 26.73 9.68 -18.66
N PRO A 435 28.02 9.36 -18.87
CA PRO A 435 28.73 8.43 -17.98
C PRO A 435 28.84 8.93 -16.54
N ASN A 436 29.05 10.23 -16.36
CA ASN A 436 29.11 10.86 -15.03
C ASN A 436 27.76 10.78 -14.30
N ALA A 437 26.66 11.04 -15.02
CA ALA A 437 25.30 10.94 -14.47
C ALA A 437 24.94 9.51 -14.06
N LEU A 438 25.25 8.53 -14.94
CA LEU A 438 25.02 7.11 -14.68
C LEU A 438 25.85 6.59 -13.50
N ALA A 439 27.14 6.97 -13.42
CA ALA A 439 28.01 6.61 -12.31
C ALA A 439 27.50 7.18 -10.98
N PHE A 440 27.03 8.43 -10.98
CA PHE A 440 26.52 9.08 -9.77
C PHE A 440 25.30 8.35 -9.20
N VAL A 441 24.28 8.05 -10.02
CA VAL A 441 23.07 7.31 -9.57
C VAL A 441 23.30 5.83 -9.27
N LEU A 442 24.48 5.29 -9.59
CA LEU A 442 24.93 3.99 -9.08
C LEU A 442 25.57 4.10 -7.70
N SER A 443 26.29 5.20 -7.45
CA SER A 443 27.01 5.41 -6.20
C SER A 443 26.13 5.85 -5.02
N VAL A 444 24.90 6.35 -5.27
CA VAL A 444 23.99 6.87 -4.24
C VAL A 444 22.55 6.39 -4.45
N GLY A 445 21.78 6.29 -3.37
CA GLY A 445 20.36 5.92 -3.35
C GLY A 445 19.41 7.07 -2.97
N ARG A 446 19.94 8.26 -2.66
CA ARG A 446 19.14 9.42 -2.24
C ARG A 446 18.19 9.85 -3.37
N LEU A 447 16.89 9.79 -3.11
CA LEU A 447 15.84 10.01 -4.12
C LEU A 447 15.88 11.42 -4.73
N LYS A 448 16.30 12.42 -3.93
CA LYS A 448 16.57 13.80 -4.38
C LYS A 448 17.48 13.84 -5.63
N TYR A 449 18.46 12.94 -5.73
CA TYR A 449 19.40 12.89 -6.84
C TYR A 449 18.99 11.86 -7.90
N CYS A 450 18.61 10.65 -7.46
CA CYS A 450 18.34 9.54 -8.35
C CYS A 450 17.12 9.80 -9.25
N ARG A 451 16.01 10.29 -8.71
CA ARG A 451 14.77 10.48 -9.48
C ARG A 451 14.95 11.50 -10.62
N PRO A 452 15.46 12.72 -10.40
CA PRO A 452 15.62 13.70 -11.47
C PRO A 452 16.62 13.26 -12.54
N ILE A 453 17.75 12.65 -12.15
CA ILE A 453 18.76 12.20 -13.11
C ILE A 453 18.23 11.06 -13.99
N TYR A 454 17.62 10.02 -13.41
CA TYR A 454 17.03 8.94 -14.21
C TYR A 454 15.94 9.45 -15.14
N LYS A 455 15.09 10.39 -14.68
CA LYS A 455 14.06 11.02 -15.53
C LYS A 455 14.68 11.78 -16.71
N SER A 456 15.72 12.59 -16.46
CA SER A 456 16.41 13.34 -17.51
C SER A 456 17.14 12.45 -18.51
N LEU A 457 17.80 11.39 -18.04
CA LEU A 457 18.45 10.38 -18.88
C LEU A 457 17.43 9.61 -19.73
N PHE A 458 16.31 9.18 -19.14
CA PHE A 458 15.25 8.46 -19.84
C PHE A 458 14.57 9.33 -20.91
N ASN A 459 14.32 10.60 -20.61
CA ASN A 459 13.69 11.52 -21.55
C ASN A 459 14.60 11.95 -22.70
N TRP A 460 15.89 11.63 -22.64
CA TRP A 460 16.85 11.92 -23.72
C TRP A 460 17.13 10.67 -24.57
N PRO A 461 16.70 10.63 -25.85
CA PRO A 461 16.85 9.43 -26.68
C PRO A 461 18.27 8.85 -26.77
N ALA A 462 19.31 9.70 -26.76
CA ALA A 462 20.70 9.25 -26.82
C ALA A 462 21.18 8.57 -25.52
N ALA A 463 20.59 8.91 -24.36
CA ALA A 463 20.97 8.37 -23.06
C ALA A 463 20.03 7.25 -22.57
N ARG A 464 18.80 7.18 -23.11
CA ARG A 464 17.75 6.27 -22.69
C ARG A 464 18.17 4.79 -22.68
N PRO A 465 18.82 4.22 -23.72
CA PRO A 465 19.17 2.80 -23.70
C PRO A 465 20.08 2.42 -22.52
N SER A 466 21.10 3.24 -22.26
CA SER A 466 22.03 3.05 -21.15
C SER A 466 21.34 3.21 -19.79
N ALA A 467 20.41 4.16 -19.66
CA ALA A 467 19.65 4.37 -18.44
C ALA A 467 18.72 3.20 -18.11
N VAL A 468 17.98 2.69 -19.09
CA VAL A 468 17.07 1.54 -18.93
C VAL A 468 17.85 0.27 -18.61
N GLN A 469 18.93 -0.02 -19.36
CA GLN A 469 19.76 -1.19 -19.11
C GLN A 469 20.36 -1.16 -17.69
N GLN A 470 20.87 -0.01 -17.26
CA GLN A 470 21.43 0.16 -15.94
C GLN A 470 20.36 0.01 -14.84
N PHE A 471 19.16 0.57 -15.04
CA PHE A 471 18.08 0.43 -14.08
C PHE A 471 17.64 -1.03 -13.93
N GLU A 472 17.36 -1.73 -15.03
CA GLU A 472 16.90 -3.13 -15.01
C GLU A 472 17.94 -4.08 -14.39
N SER A 473 19.23 -3.88 -14.69
CA SER A 473 20.32 -4.69 -14.10
C SER A 473 20.48 -4.50 -12.58
N ASN A 474 19.95 -3.42 -12.00
CA ASN A 474 20.04 -3.14 -10.57
C ASN A 474 18.70 -3.30 -9.83
N ARG A 475 17.57 -3.42 -10.53
CA ARG A 475 16.22 -3.57 -9.95
C ARG A 475 16.06 -4.82 -9.07
N LYS A 476 16.75 -5.92 -9.41
CA LYS A 476 16.65 -7.21 -8.68
C LYS A 476 17.57 -7.32 -7.47
N LYS A 477 18.37 -6.30 -7.17
CA LYS A 477 19.29 -6.35 -6.02
C LYS A 477 18.52 -5.97 -4.74
N PRO A 478 18.60 -6.78 -3.66
CA PRO A 478 17.74 -6.67 -2.47
C PRO A 478 17.89 -5.38 -1.63
N TYR A 479 18.75 -4.43 -2.03
CA TYR A 479 19.05 -3.21 -1.29
C TYR A 479 18.64 -1.91 -2.01
N ARG A 480 17.69 -1.96 -2.95
CA ARG A 480 17.18 -0.76 -3.65
C ARG A 480 15.65 -0.66 -3.64
N VAL A 481 15.04 -0.98 -2.51
CA VAL A 481 13.58 -0.97 -2.30
C VAL A 481 12.95 0.41 -2.57
N ALA A 482 13.70 1.52 -2.46
CA ALA A 482 13.18 2.86 -2.81
C ALA A 482 13.26 3.21 -4.32
N LEU A 483 13.98 2.44 -5.15
CA LEU A 483 14.12 2.75 -6.58
C LEU A 483 13.01 2.13 -7.45
N VAL A 484 12.19 1.25 -6.90
CA VAL A 484 11.40 0.30 -7.69
C VAL A 484 9.93 0.67 -7.83
N HIS A 485 9.30 1.42 -6.92
CA HIS A 485 7.87 1.75 -7.10
C HIS A 485 7.68 2.93 -8.10
N ASP A 486 8.29 4.09 -7.85
CA ASP A 486 8.03 5.29 -8.66
C ASP A 486 8.82 5.40 -9.98
N THR A 487 10.06 4.91 -10.01
CA THR A 487 10.93 5.10 -11.19
C THR A 487 10.48 4.23 -12.37
N LEU A 488 9.73 3.14 -12.11
CA LEU A 488 9.13 2.29 -13.13
C LEU A 488 8.02 2.99 -13.91
N TYR A 489 7.32 3.92 -13.28
CA TYR A 489 6.19 4.61 -13.88
C TYR A 489 6.63 5.53 -15.03
N VAL A 490 7.79 6.17 -14.88
CA VAL A 490 8.39 7.02 -15.92
C VAL A 490 8.99 6.18 -17.07
N MET A 491 9.52 4.98 -16.79
CA MET A 491 10.25 4.19 -17.80
C MET A 491 9.39 3.28 -18.68
N ARG A 492 8.09 3.11 -18.38
CA ARG A 492 7.18 2.19 -19.09
C ARG A 492 6.25 2.84 -20.12
N SER A 493 6.31 4.16 -20.32
CA SER A 493 5.49 4.83 -21.34
C SER A 493 6.22 4.93 -22.68
N PRO A 494 5.74 4.27 -23.77
CA PRO A 494 6.25 4.53 -25.11
C PRO A 494 5.61 5.81 -25.66
N VAL A 495 6.30 6.94 -25.50
CA VAL A 495 6.01 8.16 -26.27
C VAL A 495 6.86 8.12 -27.55
N GLY A 496 6.24 7.85 -28.70
CA GLY A 496 6.94 7.92 -29.98
C GLY A 496 6.14 7.59 -31.25
N ARG A 497 5.54 8.64 -31.83
CA ARG A 497 5.23 8.86 -33.26
C ARG A 497 4.08 8.07 -33.91
N LEU A 498 3.03 8.80 -34.27
CA LEU A 498 2.47 8.74 -35.62
C LEU A 498 2.29 10.16 -36.14
N SER A 499 2.99 10.45 -37.24
CA SER A 499 2.88 11.69 -37.99
C SER A 499 1.51 11.78 -38.64
N MET A 500 0.92 12.97 -38.61
CA MET A 500 -0.19 13.35 -39.47
C MET A 500 0.16 13.09 -40.94
N ALA A 501 -0.60 12.21 -41.58
CA ALA A 501 -0.81 12.23 -43.02
C ALA A 501 -2.31 12.17 -43.25
N THR A 502 -2.86 13.30 -43.66
CA THR A 502 -4.23 13.49 -44.09
C THR A 502 -4.49 12.72 -45.37
N SER A 503 -5.44 11.78 -45.37
CA SER A 503 -6.17 11.44 -46.58
C SER A 503 -7.59 10.96 -46.23
N SER A 504 -8.54 11.67 -46.84
CA SER A 504 -9.97 11.49 -46.78
C SER A 504 -10.43 10.18 -47.43
N CYS A 505 -11.35 9.44 -46.80
CA CYS A 505 -12.43 8.79 -47.53
C CYS A 505 -13.59 8.43 -46.57
N ASN A 506 -14.71 9.10 -46.75
CA ASN A 506 -16.00 8.73 -46.18
C ASN A 506 -16.50 7.42 -46.82
N GLN A 507 -16.93 6.46 -46.02
CA GLN A 507 -18.07 5.60 -46.38
C GLN A 507 -18.67 4.96 -45.13
N PHE A 508 -19.84 5.48 -44.74
CA PHE A 508 -20.76 4.86 -43.81
C PHE A 508 -21.38 3.61 -44.47
N THR A 509 -21.29 2.46 -43.82
CA THR A 509 -22.20 1.35 -44.04
C THR A 509 -22.68 0.81 -42.69
N PHE A 510 -23.92 1.14 -42.37
CA PHE A 510 -24.73 0.48 -41.35
C PHE A 510 -24.89 -1.00 -41.72
N ALA A 511 -24.42 -1.91 -40.87
CA ALA A 511 -24.77 -3.32 -40.93
C ALA A 511 -25.53 -3.71 -39.65
N ARG A 512 -26.82 -4.01 -39.81
CA ARG A 512 -27.69 -4.66 -38.82
C ARG A 512 -27.03 -5.95 -38.33
N MET A 513 -26.79 -6.06 -37.02
CA MET A 513 -26.49 -7.35 -36.38
C MET A 513 -27.77 -7.92 -35.81
N CYS A 514 -28.21 -9.03 -36.39
CA CYS A 514 -29.31 -9.86 -35.90
C CYS A 514 -28.96 -10.42 -34.51
N TYR A 515 -29.84 -10.19 -33.53
CA TYR A 515 -29.82 -10.87 -32.24
C TYR A 515 -30.17 -12.35 -32.42
N CYS A 516 -29.15 -13.19 -32.56
CA CYS A 516 -29.26 -14.64 -32.38
C CYS A 516 -28.96 -14.94 -30.90
N HIS A 517 -29.70 -15.85 -30.27
CA HIS A 517 -29.51 -16.27 -28.88
C HIS A 517 -28.04 -16.64 -28.60
N MET A 518 -27.27 -15.72 -28.02
CA MET A 518 -25.86 -15.94 -27.71
C MET A 518 -25.74 -16.84 -26.49
N ARG A 519 -25.20 -18.05 -26.70
CA ARG A 519 -24.69 -18.88 -25.60
C ARG A 519 -23.45 -18.19 -25.02
N PRO A 520 -23.16 -18.34 -23.71
CA PRO A 520 -21.95 -17.79 -23.11
C PRO A 520 -20.72 -18.25 -23.89
N ARG A 521 -19.79 -17.32 -24.11
CA ARG A 521 -18.50 -17.62 -24.75
C ARG A 521 -17.75 -18.61 -23.85
N ARG A 522 -17.01 -19.54 -24.46
CA ARG A 522 -16.16 -20.49 -23.73
C ARG A 522 -15.18 -19.73 -22.82
N ASP A 523 -15.03 -20.20 -21.58
CA ASP A 523 -14.06 -19.67 -20.62
C ASP A 523 -12.62 -19.78 -21.17
N PRO A 524 -11.90 -18.66 -21.38
CA PRO A 524 -10.54 -18.68 -21.89
C PRO A 524 -9.53 -19.28 -20.91
N CYS A 525 -9.87 -19.40 -19.62
CA CYS A 525 -8.98 -19.89 -18.58
C CYS A 525 -9.07 -21.42 -18.36
N SER A 526 -9.96 -22.12 -19.08
CA SER A 526 -10.19 -23.57 -18.89
C SER A 526 -10.16 -24.38 -20.19
N ALA A 527 -9.58 -25.57 -20.09
CA ALA A 527 -9.55 -26.55 -21.16
C ALA A 527 -10.85 -27.38 -21.27
N ALA A 528 -11.76 -27.26 -20.29
CA ALA A 528 -12.96 -28.08 -20.18
C ALA A 528 -13.88 -28.02 -21.41
N ASN A 529 -14.58 -29.13 -21.68
CA ASN A 529 -15.60 -29.26 -22.72
C ASN A 529 -17.01 -29.39 -22.12
N ASN A 530 -17.36 -28.47 -21.23
CA ASN A 530 -18.62 -28.42 -20.48
C ASN A 530 -19.89 -28.24 -21.35
N HIS A 531 -19.76 -28.08 -22.66
CA HIS A 531 -20.88 -28.13 -23.61
C HIS A 531 -21.20 -29.55 -24.11
N ASP A 532 -20.29 -30.51 -23.90
CA ASP A 532 -20.42 -31.89 -24.37
C ASP A 532 -20.67 -32.84 -23.19
N ILE A 533 -19.99 -32.62 -22.07
CA ILE A 533 -20.10 -33.42 -20.85
C ILE A 533 -19.90 -32.50 -19.65
N ILE A 534 -20.64 -32.70 -18.55
CA ILE A 534 -20.52 -31.87 -17.34
C ILE A 534 -20.36 -32.73 -16.10
N VAL A 535 -19.53 -32.27 -15.15
CA VAL A 535 -19.40 -32.89 -13.82
C VAL A 535 -20.52 -32.39 -12.92
N THR A 536 -21.25 -33.31 -12.31
CA THR A 536 -22.42 -33.01 -11.46
C THR A 536 -22.17 -33.27 -9.97
N HIS A 537 -21.25 -34.20 -9.67
CA HIS A 537 -20.81 -34.51 -8.32
C HIS A 537 -19.32 -34.91 -8.31
N THR A 538 -18.61 -34.57 -7.24
CA THR A 538 -17.21 -34.92 -7.02
C THR A 538 -17.05 -35.58 -5.64
N ALA A 539 -16.61 -36.83 -5.58
CA ALA A 539 -16.23 -37.48 -4.32
C ALA A 539 -14.69 -37.51 -4.18
N ILE A 540 -14.19 -36.91 -3.11
CA ILE A 540 -12.75 -36.72 -2.85
C ILE A 540 -12.32 -37.65 -1.71
N LYS A 541 -11.19 -38.35 -1.90
CA LYS A 541 -10.50 -39.05 -0.81
C LYS A 541 -9.06 -38.58 -0.76
N TRP A 542 -8.62 -38.03 0.36
CA TRP A 542 -7.28 -37.50 0.53
C TRP A 542 -6.61 -38.00 1.80
N ASP A 543 -5.34 -38.38 1.65
CA ASP A 543 -4.40 -38.53 2.75
C ASP A 543 -3.43 -37.33 2.74
N VAL A 544 -3.43 -36.57 3.84
CA VAL A 544 -2.61 -35.36 3.99
C VAL A 544 -1.24 -35.74 4.55
N THR A 545 -0.19 -35.65 3.72
CA THR A 545 1.17 -36.03 4.12
C THR A 545 2.06 -34.80 4.31
N PHE A 546 2.15 -34.31 5.55
CA PHE A 546 2.99 -33.14 5.89
C PHE A 546 4.48 -33.34 5.60
N GLN A 547 5.00 -34.55 5.74
CA GLN A 547 6.41 -34.87 5.47
C GLN A 547 6.75 -34.72 3.98
N LEU A 548 5.82 -35.11 3.11
CA LEU A 548 5.98 -35.01 1.65
C LEU A 548 5.44 -33.69 1.09
N ARG A 549 4.60 -32.98 1.86
CA ARG A 549 3.82 -31.81 1.41
C ARG A 549 2.89 -32.14 0.25
N MET A 550 2.19 -33.27 0.34
CA MET A 550 1.32 -33.76 -0.73
C MET A 550 -0.06 -34.13 -0.19
N LEU A 551 -1.08 -33.93 -1.02
CA LEU A 551 -2.34 -34.65 -0.92
C LEU A 551 -2.22 -35.86 -1.85
N ILE A 552 -2.38 -37.05 -1.29
CA ILE A 552 -2.39 -38.31 -2.04
C ILE A 552 -3.81 -38.82 -2.03
N GLY A 553 -4.38 -39.14 -3.19
CA GLY A 553 -5.79 -39.46 -3.18
C GLY A 553 -6.46 -39.84 -4.48
N GLN A 554 -7.78 -39.76 -4.42
CA GLN A 554 -8.71 -40.14 -5.47
C GLN A 554 -9.76 -39.04 -5.63
N ALA A 555 -10.06 -38.71 -6.89
CA ALA A 555 -11.25 -37.94 -7.25
C ALA A 555 -12.18 -38.85 -8.07
N THR A 556 -13.45 -38.91 -7.67
CA THR A 556 -14.50 -39.61 -8.42
C THR A 556 -15.46 -38.58 -8.97
N LEU A 557 -15.53 -38.44 -10.29
CA LEU A 557 -16.34 -37.45 -10.98
C LEU A 557 -17.57 -38.14 -11.57
N GLU A 558 -18.76 -37.77 -11.09
CA GLU A 558 -20.02 -38.19 -11.69
C GLU A 558 -20.40 -37.23 -12.81
N CYS A 559 -20.31 -37.73 -14.04
CA CYS A 559 -20.49 -36.93 -15.25
C CYS A 559 -21.84 -37.21 -15.92
N THR A 560 -22.43 -36.18 -16.53
CA THR A 560 -23.59 -36.29 -17.42
C THR A 560 -23.20 -35.86 -18.83
N MET A 561 -23.45 -36.72 -19.81
CA MET A 561 -23.26 -36.45 -21.24
C MET A 561 -24.34 -35.49 -21.74
N ILE A 562 -23.96 -34.28 -22.15
CA ILE A 562 -24.87 -33.28 -22.72
C ILE A 562 -25.03 -33.50 -24.22
N ARG A 563 -23.92 -33.82 -24.90
CA ARG A 563 -23.84 -34.16 -26.32
C ARG A 563 -22.75 -35.20 -26.50
N LYS A 564 -23.01 -36.16 -27.37
CA LYS A 564 -22.09 -37.24 -27.72
C LYS A 564 -20.68 -36.72 -27.97
N THR A 565 -19.75 -37.18 -27.14
CA THR A 565 -18.31 -36.94 -27.24
C THR A 565 -17.54 -38.20 -26.88
N ASP A 566 -16.35 -38.34 -27.47
CA ASP A 566 -15.40 -39.42 -27.17
C ASP A 566 -14.39 -39.06 -26.08
N LYS A 567 -14.53 -37.87 -25.49
CA LYS A 567 -13.57 -37.35 -24.52
C LYS A 567 -14.20 -36.50 -23.41
N LEU A 568 -13.61 -36.61 -22.24
CA LEU A 568 -13.75 -35.66 -21.12
C LEU A 568 -12.45 -34.84 -21.02
N LEU A 569 -12.57 -33.52 -21.05
CA LEU A 569 -11.45 -32.60 -20.87
C LEU A 569 -11.47 -32.00 -19.47
N LEU A 570 -10.36 -32.14 -18.76
CA LEU A 570 -10.13 -31.61 -17.41
C LEU A 570 -8.90 -30.71 -17.39
N ASP A 571 -8.87 -29.80 -16.43
CA ASP A 571 -7.73 -28.98 -16.07
C ASP A 571 -6.93 -29.66 -14.97
N VAL A 572 -5.61 -29.73 -15.16
CA VAL A 572 -4.66 -30.23 -14.15
C VAL A 572 -3.42 -29.34 -14.11
N ARG A 573 -2.82 -29.12 -12.94
CA ARG A 573 -1.54 -28.41 -12.79
C ARG A 573 -0.65 -29.15 -11.81
N ASP A 574 0.48 -29.64 -12.31
CA ASP A 574 1.49 -30.33 -11.50
C ASP A 574 0.94 -31.51 -10.66
N LEU A 575 -0.09 -32.18 -11.19
CA LEU A 575 -0.66 -33.40 -10.61
C LEU A 575 0.02 -34.64 -11.21
N SER A 576 0.39 -35.58 -10.35
CA SER A 576 0.87 -36.90 -10.77
C SER A 576 -0.33 -37.84 -10.90
N ILE A 577 -0.76 -38.12 -12.14
CA ILE A 577 -1.90 -39.02 -12.41
C ILE A 577 -1.41 -40.46 -12.52
N ARG A 578 -1.93 -41.35 -11.67
CA ARG A 578 -1.55 -42.77 -11.60
C ARG A 578 -2.42 -43.65 -12.50
N SER A 579 -3.74 -43.45 -12.47
CA SER A 579 -4.68 -44.22 -13.27
C SER A 579 -6.01 -43.49 -13.41
N VAL A 580 -6.71 -43.77 -14.51
CA VAL A 580 -8.07 -43.30 -14.75
C VAL A 580 -8.95 -44.49 -15.10
N THR A 581 -10.12 -44.58 -14.48
CA THR A 581 -11.15 -45.55 -14.86
C THR A 581 -12.46 -44.84 -15.19
N VAL A 582 -13.23 -45.42 -16.11
CA VAL A 582 -14.60 -45.01 -16.45
C VAL A 582 -15.50 -46.22 -16.23
N ASP A 583 -16.46 -46.09 -15.31
CA ASP A 583 -17.35 -47.17 -14.87
C ASP A 583 -16.59 -48.47 -14.53
N GLY A 584 -15.45 -48.31 -13.84
CA GLY A 584 -14.57 -49.42 -13.42
C GLY A 584 -13.64 -49.97 -14.51
N LYS A 585 -13.75 -49.54 -15.77
CA LYS A 585 -12.84 -49.93 -16.86
C LYS A 585 -11.65 -48.96 -16.92
N VAL A 586 -10.43 -49.48 -16.94
CA VAL A 586 -9.23 -48.65 -17.16
C VAL A 586 -9.28 -48.05 -18.56
N VAL A 587 -9.02 -46.75 -18.66
CA VAL A 587 -9.02 -46.01 -19.93
C VAL A 587 -7.71 -45.27 -20.14
N ASP A 588 -7.41 -45.00 -21.41
CA ASP A 588 -6.29 -44.14 -21.76
C ASP A 588 -6.60 -42.69 -21.44
N PHE A 589 -5.56 -41.94 -21.06
CA PHE A 589 -5.62 -40.50 -20.92
C PHE A 589 -4.34 -39.85 -21.46
N ARG A 590 -4.43 -38.58 -21.84
CA ARG A 590 -3.30 -37.78 -22.30
C ARG A 590 -3.27 -36.44 -21.58
N ILE A 591 -2.11 -36.07 -21.06
CA ILE A 591 -1.86 -34.73 -20.51
C ILE A 591 -1.03 -33.96 -21.53
N ALA A 592 -1.50 -32.78 -21.92
CA ALA A 592 -0.79 -31.88 -22.82
C ALA A 592 -0.69 -30.49 -22.17
N PRO A 593 0.50 -29.87 -22.15
CA PRO A 593 0.66 -28.53 -21.59
C PRO A 593 -0.17 -27.51 -22.36
N ASN A 594 -0.67 -26.50 -21.67
CA ASN A 594 -1.25 -25.32 -22.32
C ASN A 594 -0.15 -24.40 -22.88
N ALA A 595 -0.53 -23.47 -23.76
CA ALA A 595 0.42 -22.51 -24.36
C ALA A 595 1.12 -21.63 -23.31
N TYR A 596 0.46 -21.42 -22.17
CA TYR A 596 0.98 -20.68 -21.03
C TYR A 596 0.94 -21.55 -19.78
N THR A 597 2.03 -21.54 -19.00
CA THR A 597 2.23 -22.44 -17.86
C THR A 597 1.24 -22.19 -16.72
N PHE A 598 0.75 -20.96 -16.52
CA PHE A 598 -0.20 -20.63 -15.47
C PHE A 598 -1.57 -21.30 -15.66
N PHE A 599 -1.96 -21.64 -16.89
CA PHE A 599 -3.16 -22.44 -17.16
C PHE A 599 -2.98 -23.94 -16.83
N GLY A 600 -1.77 -24.38 -16.46
CA GLY A 600 -1.46 -25.78 -16.24
C GLY A 600 -1.48 -26.59 -17.55
N SER A 601 -2.05 -27.79 -17.49
CA SER A 601 -2.15 -28.73 -18.59
C SER A 601 -3.60 -29.17 -18.80
N LYS A 602 -3.92 -29.47 -20.06
CA LYS A 602 -5.16 -30.11 -20.45
C LYS A 602 -5.01 -31.63 -20.32
N MET A 603 -5.85 -32.24 -19.50
CA MET A 603 -6.00 -33.67 -19.41
C MET A 603 -7.18 -34.12 -20.27
N THR A 604 -6.93 -35.05 -21.19
CA THR A 604 -7.94 -35.69 -22.05
C THR A 604 -8.14 -37.11 -21.58
N VAL A 605 -9.34 -37.45 -21.12
CA VAL A 605 -9.75 -38.82 -20.79
C VAL A 605 -10.56 -39.37 -21.96
N TYR A 606 -10.15 -40.49 -22.56
CA TYR A 606 -10.85 -41.07 -23.71
C TYR A 606 -11.99 -41.98 -23.23
N LEU A 607 -13.21 -41.66 -23.64
CA LEU A 607 -14.43 -42.32 -23.19
C LEU A 607 -14.74 -43.57 -24.03
N PRO A 608 -15.03 -44.73 -23.42
CA PRO A 608 -15.47 -45.94 -24.13
C PRO A 608 -16.73 -45.71 -24.96
N LYS A 609 -16.87 -46.37 -26.12
CA LYS A 609 -18.01 -46.14 -27.05
C LYS A 609 -19.39 -46.39 -26.43
N ASP A 610 -19.47 -47.30 -25.47
CA ASP A 610 -20.69 -47.71 -24.77
C ASP A 610 -21.21 -46.66 -23.78
N VAL A 611 -20.44 -45.63 -23.46
CA VAL A 611 -20.84 -44.56 -22.52
C VAL A 611 -21.04 -43.19 -23.19
N GLN A 612 -21.00 -43.12 -24.52
CA GLN A 612 -21.04 -41.86 -25.30
C GLN A 612 -22.45 -41.40 -25.69
N GLU A 613 -23.51 -41.97 -25.12
CA GLU A 613 -24.89 -41.64 -25.48
C GLU A 613 -25.36 -40.31 -24.86
N ASP A 614 -26.13 -39.53 -25.62
CA ASP A 614 -26.71 -38.26 -25.15
C ASP A 614 -27.58 -38.50 -23.91
N GLY A 615 -27.35 -37.74 -22.84
CA GLY A 615 -28.02 -37.91 -21.55
C GLY A 615 -27.46 -39.06 -20.69
N GLY A 616 -26.49 -39.83 -21.19
CA GLY A 616 -25.81 -40.88 -20.45
C GLY A 616 -25.07 -40.36 -19.22
N ARG A 617 -24.98 -41.20 -18.19
CA ARG A 617 -24.22 -40.92 -16.96
C ARG A 617 -23.06 -41.88 -16.86
N LEU A 618 -21.93 -41.40 -16.37
CA LEU A 618 -20.71 -42.19 -16.19
C LEU A 618 -19.91 -41.67 -15.01
N SER A 619 -19.21 -42.59 -14.34
CA SER A 619 -18.34 -42.29 -13.20
C SER A 619 -16.88 -42.38 -13.63
N VAL A 620 -16.11 -41.31 -13.43
CA VAL A 620 -14.68 -41.24 -13.74
C VAL A 620 -13.87 -41.21 -12.45
N VAL A 621 -13.09 -42.25 -12.20
CA VAL A 621 -12.21 -42.32 -11.02
C VAL A 621 -10.78 -42.02 -11.44
N ILE A 622 -10.16 -41.04 -10.77
CA ILE A 622 -8.79 -40.59 -11.03
C ILE A 622 -7.98 -40.77 -9.75
N LEU A 623 -6.95 -41.61 -9.80
CA LEU A 623 -5.96 -41.74 -8.72
C LEU A 623 -4.79 -40.80 -9.00
N TYR A 624 -4.44 -39.95 -8.02
CA TYR A 624 -3.43 -38.93 -8.22
C TYR A 624 -2.75 -38.50 -6.92
N SER A 625 -1.71 -37.68 -7.07
CA SER A 625 -1.14 -36.90 -5.97
C SER A 625 -0.75 -35.50 -6.41
N THR A 626 -0.77 -34.55 -5.48
CA THR A 626 -0.36 -33.16 -5.74
C THR A 626 1.15 -33.01 -5.74
N SER A 627 1.65 -31.98 -6.42
CA SER A 627 3.03 -31.52 -6.23
C SER A 627 3.23 -30.90 -4.82
N PRO A 628 4.43 -31.00 -4.23
CA PRO A 628 4.84 -30.17 -3.08
C PRO A 628 4.75 -28.67 -3.33
N ASP A 629 4.76 -28.27 -4.60
CA ASP A 629 4.66 -26.88 -5.07
C ASP A 629 3.29 -26.56 -5.69
N ALA A 630 2.25 -27.35 -5.34
CA ALA A 630 0.89 -27.11 -5.79
C ALA A 630 0.45 -25.68 -5.46
N THR A 631 0.08 -24.91 -6.48
CA THR A 631 -0.16 -23.47 -6.33
C THR A 631 -1.33 -23.12 -5.43
N ALA A 632 -2.30 -24.01 -5.25
CA ALA A 632 -3.38 -23.79 -4.31
C ALA A 632 -2.97 -24.00 -2.85
N LEU A 633 -1.86 -24.69 -2.56
CA LEU A 633 -1.56 -25.14 -1.19
C LEU A 633 -0.40 -24.38 -0.56
N GLN A 634 -0.59 -23.97 0.69
CA GLN A 634 0.50 -23.54 1.54
C GLN A 634 0.72 -24.53 2.69
N TRP A 635 1.90 -25.14 2.71
CA TRP A 635 2.35 -26.04 3.77
C TRP A 635 3.26 -25.29 4.75
N MET A 636 2.94 -25.35 6.04
CA MET A 636 3.65 -24.64 7.09
C MET A 636 4.22 -25.62 8.11
N LYS A 637 5.48 -25.39 8.47
CA LYS A 637 6.10 -26.06 9.63
C LYS A 637 5.49 -25.50 10.91
N LYS A 638 5.57 -26.27 12.00
CA LYS A 638 5.06 -25.84 13.30
C LYS A 638 5.61 -24.48 13.72
N GLU A 639 6.88 -24.18 13.45
CA GLU A 639 7.52 -22.91 13.85
C GLU A 639 6.90 -21.67 13.19
N GLN A 640 6.17 -21.85 12.08
CA GLN A 640 5.48 -20.79 11.35
C GLN A 640 4.04 -20.56 11.83
N THR A 641 3.52 -21.45 12.68
CA THR A 641 2.17 -21.36 13.28
C THR A 641 2.19 -20.48 14.54
N ALA A 642 1.05 -19.93 14.93
CA ALA A 642 0.94 -19.05 16.10
C ALA A 642 1.34 -19.77 17.39
N ASP A 643 0.89 -21.00 17.58
CA ASP A 643 1.11 -21.79 18.80
C ASP A 643 2.46 -22.54 18.78
N LYS A 644 3.07 -22.71 17.61
CA LYS A 644 4.31 -23.49 17.41
C LYS A 644 4.22 -24.98 17.77
N LYS A 645 3.01 -25.51 17.89
CA LYS A 645 2.74 -26.88 18.37
C LYS A 645 2.61 -27.92 17.26
N ALA A 646 2.01 -27.55 16.13
CA ALA A 646 1.65 -28.46 15.06
C ALA A 646 1.91 -27.83 13.69
N PRO A 647 2.17 -28.63 12.63
CA PRO A 647 2.20 -28.10 11.27
C PRO A 647 0.81 -27.65 10.83
N TYR A 648 0.76 -26.88 9.74
CA TYR A 648 -0.48 -26.31 9.21
C TYR A 648 -0.52 -26.40 7.69
N LEU A 649 -1.70 -26.65 7.13
CA LEU A 649 -1.97 -26.65 5.70
C LEU A 649 -3.24 -25.82 5.46
N PHE A 650 -3.24 -24.97 4.46
CA PHE A 650 -4.48 -24.41 3.91
C PHE A 650 -4.41 -24.32 2.39
N SER A 651 -5.58 -24.28 1.76
CA SER A 651 -5.72 -24.05 0.32
C SER A 651 -6.25 -22.65 -0.03
N GLN A 652 -5.99 -22.19 -1.24
CA GLN A 652 -6.64 -21.06 -1.89
C GLN A 652 -6.83 -21.39 -3.38
N CYS A 653 -8.08 -21.55 -3.81
CA CYS A 653 -8.39 -22.07 -5.15
C CYS A 653 -8.79 -21.01 -6.17
N GLN A 654 -9.40 -19.90 -5.72
CA GLN A 654 -9.72 -18.78 -6.60
C GLN A 654 -8.42 -18.10 -7.09
N ALA A 655 -8.26 -17.81 -8.39
CA ALA A 655 -9.23 -18.04 -9.47
C ALA A 655 -9.16 -19.45 -10.09
N ILE A 656 -7.97 -19.94 -10.42
CA ILE A 656 -7.79 -21.15 -11.25
C ILE A 656 -6.78 -22.15 -10.67
N HIS A 657 -6.76 -22.28 -9.34
CA HIS A 657 -5.82 -23.17 -8.66
C HIS A 657 -6.43 -24.49 -8.20
N ALA A 658 -7.75 -24.69 -8.27
CA ALA A 658 -8.38 -25.98 -7.92
C ALA A 658 -7.78 -27.13 -8.75
N ARG A 659 -7.42 -26.87 -10.02
CA ARG A 659 -6.68 -27.79 -10.91
C ARG A 659 -5.33 -28.28 -10.36
N SER A 660 -4.75 -27.60 -9.37
CA SER A 660 -3.50 -28.01 -8.71
C SER A 660 -3.70 -28.94 -7.51
N ILE A 661 -4.96 -29.19 -7.11
CA ILE A 661 -5.30 -30.09 -5.99
C ILE A 661 -6.34 -31.14 -6.34
N VAL A 662 -7.16 -30.94 -7.38
CA VAL A 662 -8.14 -31.90 -7.90
C VAL A 662 -8.15 -31.83 -9.43
N PRO A 663 -8.05 -32.95 -10.16
CA PRO A 663 -8.37 -32.98 -11.59
C PRO A 663 -9.86 -32.64 -11.79
N CYS A 664 -10.16 -31.48 -12.36
CA CYS A 664 -11.54 -30.98 -12.44
C CYS A 664 -11.79 -30.14 -13.71
N MET A 665 -13.05 -29.82 -13.98
CA MET A 665 -13.39 -28.75 -14.92
C MET A 665 -13.19 -27.42 -14.18
N ASP A 666 -12.00 -26.84 -14.26
CA ASP A 666 -11.63 -25.70 -13.42
C ASP A 666 -12.08 -24.37 -14.03
N THR A 667 -13.40 -24.22 -14.08
CA THR A 667 -14.13 -23.08 -14.62
C THR A 667 -15.35 -22.80 -13.74
N PRO A 668 -15.69 -21.54 -13.45
CA PRO A 668 -16.86 -21.22 -12.65
C PRO A 668 -18.19 -21.55 -13.38
N SER A 669 -18.14 -21.81 -14.69
CA SER A 669 -19.29 -22.29 -15.48
C SER A 669 -19.82 -23.67 -15.08
N VAL A 670 -19.03 -24.49 -14.38
CA VAL A 670 -19.46 -25.82 -13.93
C VAL A 670 -19.63 -25.80 -12.43
N LYS A 671 -20.84 -26.16 -11.96
CA LYS A 671 -21.13 -26.37 -10.54
C LYS A 671 -21.38 -27.84 -10.26
N SER A 672 -20.74 -28.36 -9.22
CA SER A 672 -20.93 -29.73 -8.75
C SER A 672 -21.11 -29.76 -7.24
N THR A 673 -21.93 -30.68 -6.74
CA THR A 673 -21.91 -31.04 -5.31
C THR A 673 -20.63 -31.81 -5.00
N TYR A 674 -20.20 -31.85 -3.74
CA TYR A 674 -19.05 -32.70 -3.40
C TYR A 674 -19.20 -33.36 -2.03
N GLU A 675 -18.53 -34.49 -1.88
CA GLU A 675 -18.27 -35.13 -0.59
C GLU A 675 -16.77 -35.39 -0.46
N ALA A 676 -16.27 -35.41 0.77
CA ALA A 676 -14.85 -35.63 1.02
C ALA A 676 -14.60 -36.52 2.24
N GLN A 677 -13.63 -37.41 2.09
CA GLN A 677 -13.00 -38.16 3.17
C GLN A 677 -11.54 -37.71 3.25
N VAL A 678 -11.13 -37.10 4.36
CA VAL A 678 -9.78 -36.57 4.53
C VAL A 678 -9.10 -37.17 5.76
N THR A 679 -8.03 -37.92 5.54
CA THR A 679 -7.20 -38.49 6.58
C THR A 679 -6.03 -37.55 6.91
N VAL A 680 -5.86 -37.23 8.18
CA VAL A 680 -4.78 -36.39 8.72
C VAL A 680 -4.11 -37.07 9.92
N PRO A 681 -2.87 -36.69 10.30
CA PRO A 681 -2.28 -37.15 11.55
C PRO A 681 -3.18 -36.88 12.77
N ALA A 682 -3.21 -37.82 13.73
CA ALA A 682 -3.98 -37.69 14.95
C ALA A 682 -3.61 -36.41 15.73
N GLY A 683 -4.60 -35.79 16.38
CA GLY A 683 -4.46 -34.52 17.09
C GLY A 683 -4.58 -33.26 16.23
N LEU A 684 -4.70 -33.40 14.90
CA LEU A 684 -5.04 -32.27 14.01
C LEU A 684 -6.54 -32.26 13.67
N THR A 685 -7.05 -31.07 13.43
CA THR A 685 -8.41 -30.83 12.94
C THR A 685 -8.33 -30.54 11.44
N CYS A 686 -9.20 -31.18 10.66
CA CYS A 686 -9.43 -30.84 9.26
C CYS A 686 -10.78 -30.13 9.13
N LEU A 687 -10.83 -29.06 8.32
CA LEU A 687 -12.06 -28.41 7.91
C LEU A 687 -12.04 -28.23 6.39
N MET A 688 -13.22 -28.19 5.77
CA MET A 688 -13.41 -27.95 4.34
C MET A 688 -14.58 -27.00 4.12
N SER A 689 -14.73 -26.50 2.89
CA SER A 689 -15.90 -25.70 2.45
C SER A 689 -17.19 -26.53 2.31
N ALA A 690 -17.55 -27.25 3.37
CA ALA A 690 -18.60 -28.25 3.44
C ALA A 690 -19.07 -28.47 4.88
N ILE A 691 -20.21 -29.14 5.05
CA ILE A 691 -20.71 -29.55 6.37
C ILE A 691 -19.95 -30.78 6.84
N GLY A 692 -19.36 -30.72 8.03
CA GLY A 692 -18.71 -31.88 8.66
C GLY A 692 -19.74 -32.91 9.17
N GLU A 693 -19.56 -34.17 8.80
CA GLU A 693 -20.39 -35.32 9.21
C GLU A 693 -19.74 -36.17 10.31
N GLY A 694 -18.72 -35.61 10.97
CA GLY A 694 -17.97 -36.23 12.06
C GLY A 694 -16.59 -36.73 11.62
N SER A 695 -15.93 -37.44 12.53
CA SER A 695 -14.60 -38.02 12.31
C SER A 695 -14.46 -39.39 12.97
N LYS A 696 -13.51 -40.19 12.48
CA LYS A 696 -13.14 -41.51 13.02
C LYS A 696 -11.62 -41.63 12.95
N GLY A 697 -10.99 -42.20 13.96
CA GLY A 697 -9.54 -42.31 13.99
C GLY A 697 -9.04 -43.28 15.04
N ASP A 698 -7.72 -43.46 15.04
CA ASP A 698 -6.94 -44.19 16.04
C ASP A 698 -5.85 -43.26 16.61
N ASP A 699 -4.84 -43.85 17.27
CA ASP A 699 -3.76 -43.09 17.89
C ASP A 699 -2.82 -42.42 16.88
N GLU A 700 -2.83 -42.83 15.60
CA GLU A 700 -1.94 -42.32 14.55
C GLU A 700 -2.65 -41.36 13.59
N PHE A 701 -3.90 -41.64 13.21
CA PHE A 701 -4.63 -40.88 12.19
C PHE A 701 -6.08 -40.59 12.55
N THR A 702 -6.58 -39.45 12.10
CA THR A 702 -8.00 -39.07 12.14
C THR A 702 -8.51 -38.83 10.73
N THR A 703 -9.59 -39.51 10.36
CA THR A 703 -10.35 -39.29 9.13
C THR A 703 -11.58 -38.43 9.39
N PHE A 704 -11.71 -37.32 8.66
CA PHE A 704 -12.87 -36.43 8.69
C PHE A 704 -13.76 -36.66 7.46
N PHE A 705 -15.08 -36.55 7.65
CA PHE A 705 -16.08 -36.74 6.60
C PHE A 705 -16.83 -35.43 6.37
N PHE A 706 -16.99 -35.04 5.11
CA PHE A 706 -17.62 -33.78 4.73
C PHE A 706 -18.61 -33.97 3.58
N LYS A 707 -19.66 -33.13 3.60
CA LYS A 707 -20.68 -33.08 2.55
C LYS A 707 -21.03 -31.63 2.20
N GLN A 708 -20.91 -31.30 0.92
CA GLN A 708 -21.39 -30.05 0.34
C GLN A 708 -22.60 -30.35 -0.57
N PRO A 709 -23.83 -30.27 -0.04
CA PRO A 709 -25.04 -30.65 -0.76
C PRO A 709 -25.48 -29.60 -1.79
N VAL A 710 -24.95 -28.38 -1.73
CA VAL A 710 -25.24 -27.32 -2.71
C VAL A 710 -24.15 -27.37 -3.78
N ALA A 711 -24.53 -27.36 -5.06
CA ALA A 711 -23.56 -27.40 -6.15
C ALA A 711 -22.75 -26.11 -6.20
N ILE A 712 -21.42 -26.24 -6.22
CA ILE A 712 -20.46 -25.12 -6.21
C ILE A 712 -19.48 -25.20 -7.39
N PRO A 713 -18.96 -24.07 -7.88
CA PRO A 713 -17.81 -24.06 -8.77
C PRO A 713 -16.53 -24.58 -8.09
N SER A 714 -15.59 -25.10 -8.87
CA SER A 714 -14.34 -25.72 -8.39
C SER A 714 -13.50 -24.80 -7.51
N TYR A 715 -13.51 -23.49 -7.80
CA TYR A 715 -12.70 -22.50 -7.07
C TYR A 715 -13.09 -22.36 -5.59
N LEU A 716 -14.26 -22.85 -5.20
CA LEU A 716 -14.77 -22.83 -3.83
C LEU A 716 -14.44 -24.10 -3.03
N ILE A 717 -13.76 -25.08 -3.63
CA ILE A 717 -13.23 -26.22 -2.88
C ILE A 717 -12.07 -25.72 -2.00
N ALA A 718 -12.20 -25.88 -0.68
CA ALA A 718 -11.17 -25.49 0.27
C ALA A 718 -10.90 -26.55 1.32
N ILE A 719 -9.67 -26.58 1.81
CA ILE A 719 -9.20 -27.42 2.90
C ILE A 719 -8.30 -26.62 3.82
N VAL A 720 -8.43 -26.87 5.12
CA VAL A 720 -7.50 -26.44 6.15
C VAL A 720 -7.23 -27.60 7.12
N VAL A 721 -5.97 -27.77 7.52
CA VAL A 721 -5.54 -28.79 8.48
C VAL A 721 -4.55 -28.17 9.46
N GLY A 722 -4.82 -28.26 10.76
CA GLY A 722 -3.94 -27.76 11.79
C GLY A 722 -4.47 -28.04 13.21
N ALA A 723 -3.77 -27.55 14.22
CA ALA A 723 -4.27 -27.57 15.60
C ALA A 723 -5.31 -26.45 15.77
N LEU A 724 -6.57 -26.75 15.45
CA LEU A 724 -7.67 -25.77 15.46
C LEU A 724 -8.67 -26.07 16.57
N GLU A 725 -9.06 -25.00 17.27
CA GLU A 725 -10.17 -24.98 18.21
C GLU A 725 -11.36 -24.22 17.66
N LYS A 726 -12.56 -24.57 18.15
CA LYS A 726 -13.83 -23.94 17.79
C LYS A 726 -14.35 -23.06 18.94
N ARG A 727 -14.97 -21.93 18.59
CA ARG A 727 -15.87 -21.19 19.47
C ARG A 727 -17.17 -20.87 18.73
N ASP A 728 -18.30 -21.32 19.28
CA ASP A 728 -19.63 -21.00 18.73
C ASP A 728 -20.00 -19.53 19.03
N ILE A 729 -20.59 -18.85 18.04
CA ILE A 729 -21.05 -17.46 18.16
C ILE A 729 -22.56 -17.48 18.42
N LYS A 730 -22.99 -16.78 19.47
CA LYS A 730 -24.40 -16.74 19.91
C LYS A 730 -25.05 -15.43 19.50
N LYS A 731 -26.32 -15.47 19.10
CA LYS A 731 -27.13 -14.27 18.87
C LYS A 731 -27.42 -13.56 20.20
N MET A 732 -27.05 -12.28 20.32
CA MET A 732 -27.22 -11.49 21.56
C MET A 732 -28.69 -11.32 22.00
N ARG A 733 -29.67 -11.46 21.10
CA ARG A 733 -31.10 -11.15 21.36
C ARG A 733 -32.02 -12.32 21.70
N PHE A 734 -31.61 -13.58 21.52
CA PHE A 734 -32.48 -14.74 21.79
C PHE A 734 -31.81 -15.75 22.72
N ALA A 735 -31.75 -15.43 24.01
CA ALA A 735 -31.25 -16.32 25.06
C ALA A 735 -32.24 -17.44 25.48
N LEU A 736 -33.31 -17.69 24.71
CA LEU A 736 -34.39 -18.61 25.11
C LEU A 736 -34.66 -19.79 24.16
N GLN A 737 -33.86 -19.97 23.10
CA GLN A 737 -33.86 -21.22 22.33
C GLN A 737 -32.52 -21.93 22.48
N PRO A 738 -32.43 -22.97 23.31
CA PRO A 738 -31.26 -23.81 23.33
C PRO A 738 -31.27 -24.66 22.04
N GLN A 739 -30.14 -24.68 21.32
CA GLN A 739 -29.66 -25.77 20.45
C GLN A 739 -29.50 -25.56 18.92
N PHE A 740 -29.29 -24.34 18.39
CA PHE A 740 -28.71 -24.23 17.04
C PHE A 740 -27.80 -23.00 16.85
N PHE A 741 -26.50 -23.16 17.10
CA PHE A 741 -25.49 -22.18 16.65
C PHE A 741 -25.11 -22.49 15.22
N ARG A 742 -25.52 -21.65 14.27
CA ARG A 742 -25.17 -21.80 12.84
C ARG A 742 -23.86 -21.10 12.46
N VAL A 743 -23.26 -20.37 13.39
CA VAL A 743 -22.00 -19.62 13.21
C VAL A 743 -20.98 -20.04 14.26
N ALA A 744 -19.76 -20.28 13.83
CA ALA A 744 -18.62 -20.47 14.70
C ALA A 744 -17.34 -19.88 14.09
N VAL A 745 -16.37 -19.59 14.96
CA VAL A 745 -15.00 -19.27 14.53
C VAL A 745 -14.05 -20.39 14.92
N TRP A 746 -13.11 -20.67 14.04
CA TRP A 746 -12.04 -21.62 14.20
C TRP A 746 -10.70 -20.91 14.13
N ALA A 747 -9.76 -21.26 15.00
CA ALA A 747 -8.39 -20.75 14.94
C ALA A 747 -7.45 -21.63 15.76
N GLU A 748 -6.15 -21.33 15.72
CA GLU A 748 -5.21 -21.88 16.72
C GLU A 748 -5.60 -21.46 18.14
N PRO A 749 -5.31 -22.28 19.18
CA PRO A 749 -5.75 -22.03 20.56
C PRO A 749 -5.41 -20.64 21.10
N SER A 750 -4.24 -20.08 20.79
CA SER A 750 -3.86 -18.72 21.25
C SER A 750 -4.59 -17.57 20.54
N VAL A 751 -5.30 -17.87 19.45
CA VAL A 751 -5.97 -16.88 18.58
C VAL A 751 -7.49 -16.95 18.73
N VAL A 752 -8.05 -18.13 18.99
CA VAL A 752 -9.49 -18.39 18.86
C VAL A 752 -10.37 -17.50 19.73
N ASP A 753 -9.96 -17.18 20.96
CA ASP A 753 -10.76 -16.33 21.85
C ASP A 753 -10.74 -14.86 21.39
N LYS A 754 -9.64 -14.40 20.79
CA LYS A 754 -9.57 -13.05 20.20
C LYS A 754 -10.45 -12.97 18.96
N ALA A 755 -10.35 -13.95 18.07
CA ALA A 755 -11.19 -14.05 16.88
C ALA A 755 -12.68 -14.15 17.23
N HIS A 756 -13.02 -14.91 18.28
CA HIS A 756 -14.38 -15.04 18.78
C HIS A 756 -14.94 -13.71 19.28
N TRP A 757 -14.13 -12.95 20.01
CA TRP A 757 -14.52 -11.62 20.46
C TRP A 757 -14.70 -10.65 19.28
N GLU A 758 -13.74 -10.64 18.35
CA GLU A 758 -13.70 -9.73 17.19
C GLU A 758 -14.92 -9.94 16.29
N PHE A 759 -15.27 -11.19 16.01
CA PHE A 759 -16.26 -11.55 15.00
C PHE A 759 -17.63 -11.87 15.61
N SER A 760 -17.86 -11.51 16.86
CA SER A 760 -19.08 -11.86 17.60
C SER A 760 -20.39 -11.32 17.00
N GLU A 761 -20.32 -10.34 16.10
CA GLU A 761 -21.47 -9.74 15.40
C GLU A 761 -21.89 -10.51 14.13
N THR A 762 -21.17 -11.56 13.74
CA THR A 762 -21.38 -12.30 12.49
C THR A 762 -22.80 -12.81 12.30
N GLU A 763 -23.49 -13.26 13.35
CA GLU A 763 -24.89 -13.73 13.23
C GLU A 763 -25.87 -12.58 12.95
N ASP A 764 -25.59 -11.38 13.45
CA ASP A 764 -26.40 -10.19 13.16
C ASP A 764 -26.14 -9.69 11.73
N ILE A 765 -24.89 -9.73 11.27
CA ILE A 765 -24.50 -9.47 9.87
C ILE A 765 -25.19 -10.46 8.93
N LEU A 766 -25.17 -11.76 9.26
CA LEU A 766 -25.81 -12.80 8.46
C LEU A 766 -27.33 -12.64 8.42
N THR A 767 -27.96 -12.32 9.56
CA THR A 767 -29.41 -12.04 9.61
C THR A 767 -29.76 -10.86 8.71
N CYS A 768 -28.99 -9.76 8.78
CA CYS A 768 -29.18 -8.59 7.93
C CYS A 768 -29.01 -8.93 6.44
N ALA A 769 -28.01 -9.73 6.09
CA ALA A 769 -27.81 -10.21 4.73
C ALA A 769 -29.00 -11.03 4.22
N GLU A 770 -29.60 -11.91 5.05
CA GLU A 770 -30.81 -12.65 4.68
C GLU A 770 -31.99 -11.71 4.39
N GLU A 771 -32.11 -10.65 5.18
CA GLU A 771 -33.08 -9.57 4.97
C GLU A 771 -32.78 -8.69 3.76
N ILE A 772 -31.64 -8.79 3.09
CA ILE A 772 -31.33 -8.05 1.85
C ILE A 772 -31.45 -8.98 0.65
N ALA A 773 -30.74 -10.11 0.71
CA ALA A 773 -30.47 -10.99 -0.41
C ALA A 773 -31.40 -12.22 -0.48
N GLY A 774 -32.11 -12.55 0.60
CA GLY A 774 -32.98 -13.72 0.69
C GLY A 774 -32.41 -14.82 1.59
N LYS A 775 -33.07 -15.97 1.68
CA LYS A 775 -32.70 -17.03 2.64
C LYS A 775 -31.27 -17.55 2.46
N TYR A 776 -30.53 -17.76 3.55
CA TYR A 776 -29.24 -18.45 3.55
C TYR A 776 -29.43 -19.97 3.42
N ILE A 777 -28.81 -20.61 2.43
CA ILE A 777 -29.07 -22.02 2.09
C ILE A 777 -27.93 -23.00 2.44
N TRP A 778 -26.79 -22.50 2.90
CA TRP A 778 -25.57 -23.31 3.05
C TRP A 778 -25.47 -24.05 4.39
N GLY A 779 -26.51 -23.97 5.23
CA GLY A 779 -26.54 -24.60 6.54
C GLY A 779 -25.78 -23.80 7.59
N ARG A 780 -24.47 -24.01 7.69
CA ARG A 780 -23.58 -23.27 8.62
C ARG A 780 -22.88 -22.12 7.91
N TYR A 781 -22.49 -21.10 8.66
CA TYR A 781 -21.55 -20.07 8.26
C TYR A 781 -20.44 -20.04 9.31
N ASP A 782 -19.44 -20.91 9.18
CA ASP A 782 -18.27 -20.87 10.04
C ASP A 782 -17.18 -19.99 9.40
N MET A 783 -16.25 -19.53 10.22
CA MET A 783 -15.07 -18.78 9.79
C MET A 783 -13.82 -19.46 10.34
N VAL A 784 -12.70 -19.40 9.63
CA VAL A 784 -11.39 -19.82 10.15
C VAL A 784 -10.36 -18.70 10.01
N CYS A 785 -9.79 -18.27 11.13
CA CYS A 785 -8.62 -17.39 11.14
C CYS A 785 -7.40 -18.22 10.75
N LEU A 786 -6.87 -17.93 9.56
CA LEU A 786 -5.68 -18.59 9.07
C LEU A 786 -4.40 -17.98 9.68
N PRO A 787 -3.23 -18.60 9.44
CA PRO A 787 -1.95 -18.00 9.79
C PRO A 787 -1.69 -16.70 8.99
N PRO A 788 -0.77 -15.83 9.44
CA PRO A 788 -0.52 -14.50 8.83
C PRO A 788 -0.05 -14.49 7.38
N SER A 789 0.27 -15.65 6.80
CA SER A 789 0.67 -15.77 5.40
C SER A 789 -0.51 -15.93 4.43
N PHE A 790 -1.75 -16.01 4.92
CA PHE A 790 -2.93 -16.00 4.05
C PHE A 790 -2.95 -14.72 3.20
N PRO A 791 -3.02 -14.81 1.87
CA PRO A 791 -2.70 -13.68 0.99
C PRO A 791 -3.84 -12.67 0.79
N PHE A 792 -5.04 -12.93 1.31
CA PHE A 792 -6.24 -12.11 1.08
C PHE A 792 -6.89 -11.66 2.40
N GLY A 793 -7.80 -10.68 2.33
CA GLY A 793 -8.63 -10.28 3.47
C GLY A 793 -9.57 -11.40 3.91
N GLY A 794 -10.29 -11.97 2.94
CA GLY A 794 -11.14 -13.13 3.12
C GLY A 794 -11.21 -13.97 1.85
N MET A 795 -11.86 -15.13 1.96
CA MET A 795 -12.27 -15.97 0.83
C MET A 795 -13.57 -16.68 1.20
N GLU A 796 -14.56 -16.57 0.33
CA GLU A 796 -15.97 -16.89 0.53
C GLU A 796 -16.31 -18.39 0.50
N ASN A 797 -15.35 -19.23 0.88
CA ASN A 797 -15.47 -20.68 0.90
C ASN A 797 -16.77 -21.10 1.61
N PRO A 798 -17.73 -21.73 0.92
CA PRO A 798 -19.07 -21.96 1.45
C PRO A 798 -19.02 -22.83 2.71
N CYS A 799 -19.87 -22.50 3.68
CA CYS A 799 -19.87 -23.09 5.02
C CYS A 799 -18.66 -22.76 5.91
N LEU A 800 -17.53 -22.29 5.37
CA LEU A 800 -16.29 -22.06 6.11
C LEU A 800 -15.44 -20.96 5.47
N THR A 801 -15.79 -19.70 5.72
CA THR A 801 -15.04 -18.53 5.23
C THR A 801 -13.63 -18.50 5.78
N PHE A 802 -12.64 -18.28 4.92
CA PHE A 802 -11.24 -18.10 5.35
C PHE A 802 -10.98 -16.63 5.62
N LEU A 803 -10.32 -16.30 6.73
CA LEU A 803 -10.04 -14.91 7.12
C LEU A 803 -8.57 -14.74 7.49
N THR A 804 -8.01 -13.57 7.14
CA THR A 804 -6.69 -13.15 7.64
C THR A 804 -6.75 -12.83 9.14
N PRO A 805 -5.71 -13.15 9.92
CA PRO A 805 -5.64 -12.75 11.32
C PRO A 805 -5.46 -11.24 11.49
N THR A 806 -5.15 -10.49 10.42
CA THR A 806 -5.06 -9.02 10.48
C THR A 806 -6.41 -8.33 10.71
N LEU A 807 -7.53 -9.04 10.57
CA LEU A 807 -8.86 -8.53 10.94
C LEU A 807 -9.07 -8.45 12.46
N ILE A 808 -8.22 -9.10 13.26
CA ILE A 808 -8.28 -9.06 14.74
C ILE A 808 -7.62 -7.75 15.21
N ALA A 809 -8.36 -6.65 15.10
CA ALA A 809 -7.91 -5.32 15.47
C ALA A 809 -8.07 -5.03 16.98
N GLY A 810 -8.94 -5.75 17.67
CA GLY A 810 -9.29 -5.54 19.07
C GLY A 810 -10.41 -4.54 19.30
N ASP A 811 -11.09 -4.10 18.22
CA ASP A 811 -12.17 -3.10 18.26
C ASP A 811 -13.33 -3.37 17.29
N ARG A 812 -13.26 -4.43 16.48
CA ARG A 812 -14.24 -4.81 15.45
C ARG A 812 -14.32 -3.85 14.27
N SER A 813 -13.38 -2.93 14.11
CA SER A 813 -13.40 -1.93 13.04
C SER A 813 -13.33 -2.53 11.62
N LEU A 814 -12.81 -3.76 11.49
CA LEU A 814 -12.60 -4.43 10.21
C LEU A 814 -13.64 -5.52 9.88
N VAL A 815 -14.76 -5.59 10.62
CA VAL A 815 -15.80 -6.60 10.39
C VAL A 815 -16.61 -6.40 9.10
N SER A 816 -16.41 -5.29 8.37
CA SER A 816 -17.00 -5.13 7.03
C SER A 816 -16.54 -6.21 6.06
N VAL A 817 -15.30 -6.73 6.23
CA VAL A 817 -14.82 -7.89 5.46
C VAL A 817 -15.69 -9.12 5.72
N ILE A 818 -16.18 -9.34 6.95
CA ILE A 818 -17.12 -10.44 7.23
C ILE A 818 -18.45 -10.22 6.50
N ALA A 819 -18.93 -8.98 6.43
CA ALA A 819 -20.12 -8.66 5.65
C ALA A 819 -19.93 -8.93 4.15
N HIS A 820 -18.72 -8.68 3.63
CA HIS A 820 -18.32 -9.01 2.26
C HIS A 820 -18.41 -10.52 2.01
N GLU A 821 -17.72 -11.32 2.84
CA GLU A 821 -17.72 -12.78 2.68
C GLU A 821 -19.11 -13.41 2.90
N ILE A 822 -19.93 -12.83 3.80
CA ILE A 822 -21.34 -13.21 3.95
C ILE A 822 -22.11 -12.94 2.66
N ALA A 823 -21.97 -11.75 2.08
CA ALA A 823 -22.69 -11.37 0.86
C ALA A 823 -22.40 -12.31 -0.32
N HIS A 824 -21.17 -12.82 -0.43
CA HIS A 824 -20.80 -13.82 -1.43
C HIS A 824 -21.61 -15.11 -1.38
N SER A 825 -22.20 -15.44 -0.23
CA SER A 825 -23.12 -16.58 -0.09
C SER A 825 -24.31 -16.50 -1.06
N TRP A 826 -24.62 -15.30 -1.59
CA TRP A 826 -25.57 -15.09 -2.67
C TRP A 826 -24.87 -14.69 -3.98
N SER A 827 -24.07 -13.61 -3.97
CA SER A 827 -23.36 -13.08 -5.14
C SER A 827 -21.95 -13.66 -5.28
N GLY A 828 -21.81 -14.72 -6.05
CA GLY A 828 -20.57 -15.48 -6.21
C GLY A 828 -20.84 -16.95 -6.02
N ASN A 829 -21.30 -17.36 -4.83
CA ASN A 829 -21.51 -18.77 -4.52
C ASN A 829 -22.80 -19.31 -5.13
N LEU A 830 -23.92 -18.58 -4.96
CA LEU A 830 -25.23 -19.01 -5.45
C LEU A 830 -25.44 -18.60 -6.92
N VAL A 831 -25.19 -17.33 -7.24
CA VAL A 831 -25.11 -16.80 -8.62
C VAL A 831 -23.67 -16.51 -8.94
N THR A 832 -23.09 -17.21 -9.91
CA THR A 832 -21.64 -17.15 -10.20
C THR A 832 -21.40 -16.52 -11.57
N ASN A 833 -20.26 -15.84 -11.75
CA ASN A 833 -19.74 -15.50 -13.07
C ASN A 833 -19.51 -16.76 -13.93
N SER A 834 -19.83 -16.72 -15.23
CA SER A 834 -19.57 -17.85 -16.14
C SER A 834 -18.11 -18.01 -16.54
N SER A 835 -17.32 -16.94 -16.46
CA SER A 835 -15.87 -16.92 -16.65
C SER A 835 -15.27 -15.77 -15.85
N TRP A 836 -13.95 -15.79 -15.66
CA TRP A 836 -13.22 -14.73 -14.95
C TRP A 836 -13.28 -13.37 -15.66
N GLU A 837 -13.63 -13.33 -16.95
CA GLU A 837 -13.93 -12.08 -17.68
C GLU A 837 -15.14 -11.33 -17.08
N HIS A 838 -16.07 -12.06 -16.46
CA HIS A 838 -17.28 -11.54 -15.83
C HIS A 838 -17.17 -11.47 -14.30
N PHE A 839 -15.95 -11.49 -13.75
CA PHE A 839 -15.69 -11.51 -12.30
C PHE A 839 -16.36 -10.37 -11.53
N TRP A 840 -16.58 -9.21 -12.16
CA TRP A 840 -17.32 -8.10 -11.55
C TRP A 840 -18.76 -8.46 -11.12
N LEU A 841 -19.38 -9.48 -11.73
CA LEU A 841 -20.71 -9.95 -11.31
C LEU A 841 -20.70 -10.57 -9.91
N ASN A 842 -19.56 -11.14 -9.50
CA ASN A 842 -19.38 -11.58 -8.12
C ASN A 842 -19.08 -10.34 -7.28
N GLU A 843 -17.95 -9.70 -7.52
CA GLU A 843 -17.40 -8.68 -6.62
C GLU A 843 -18.23 -7.39 -6.55
N GLY A 844 -18.73 -6.90 -7.68
CA GLY A 844 -19.55 -5.70 -7.72
C GLY A 844 -20.85 -5.85 -6.95
N PHE A 845 -21.52 -7.00 -7.11
CA PHE A 845 -22.73 -7.33 -6.35
C PHE A 845 -22.43 -7.56 -4.88
N THR A 846 -21.37 -8.28 -4.55
CA THR A 846 -20.96 -8.51 -3.16
C THR A 846 -20.65 -7.21 -2.45
N MET A 847 -19.81 -6.34 -3.01
CA MET A 847 -19.51 -5.01 -2.47
C MET A 847 -20.78 -4.16 -2.30
N PHE A 848 -21.73 -4.26 -3.23
CA PHE A 848 -23.01 -3.56 -3.13
C PHE A 848 -23.88 -4.07 -1.97
N ILE A 849 -23.94 -5.38 -1.76
CA ILE A 849 -24.67 -6.00 -0.65
C ILE A 849 -23.96 -5.73 0.69
N GLU A 850 -22.63 -5.86 0.75
CA GLU A 850 -21.80 -5.52 1.92
C GLU A 850 -22.13 -4.12 2.42
N ARG A 851 -22.05 -3.13 1.52
CA ARG A 851 -22.33 -1.72 1.83
C ARG A 851 -23.77 -1.53 2.33
N LYS A 852 -24.75 -2.27 1.79
CA LYS A 852 -26.13 -2.26 2.31
C LYS A 852 -26.24 -2.87 3.70
N ILE A 853 -25.55 -3.97 3.98
CA ILE A 853 -25.50 -4.59 5.32
C ILE A 853 -24.95 -3.58 6.33
N CYS A 854 -23.79 -2.98 6.02
CA CYS A 854 -23.17 -1.94 6.83
C CYS A 854 -24.10 -0.72 6.98
N GLY A 855 -24.82 -0.33 5.92
CA GLY A 855 -25.80 0.74 5.95
C GLY A 855 -26.95 0.50 6.92
N ARG A 856 -27.48 -0.73 6.96
CA ARG A 856 -28.56 -1.13 7.87
C ARG A 856 -28.10 -1.30 9.31
N LEU A 857 -26.88 -1.78 9.54
CA LEU A 857 -26.34 -2.03 10.88
C LEU A 857 -25.75 -0.78 11.53
N VAL A 858 -25.20 0.14 10.74
CA VAL A 858 -24.55 1.37 11.22
C VAL A 858 -25.42 2.59 10.89
N SER A 859 -25.46 3.01 9.62
CA SER A 859 -26.35 4.07 9.11
C SER A 859 -26.27 4.17 7.57
N GLU A 860 -27.29 4.74 6.94
CA GLU A 860 -27.24 5.04 5.50
C GLU A 860 -26.07 5.98 5.15
N ASP A 861 -25.76 6.97 6.00
CA ASP A 861 -24.58 7.83 5.83
C ASP A 861 -23.28 7.03 5.80
N TYR A 862 -23.19 5.95 6.59
CA TYR A 862 -22.03 5.05 6.55
C TYR A 862 -21.95 4.26 5.24
N ARG A 863 -23.09 3.82 4.68
CA ARG A 863 -23.12 3.22 3.32
C ARG A 863 -22.64 4.20 2.26
N GLN A 864 -23.09 5.45 2.33
CA GLN A 864 -22.66 6.53 1.43
C GLN A 864 -21.16 6.78 1.58
N PHE A 865 -20.67 6.87 2.82
CA PHE A 865 -19.25 7.01 3.12
C PHE A 865 -18.42 5.86 2.53
N MET A 866 -18.83 4.60 2.70
CA MET A 866 -18.14 3.44 2.12
C MET A 866 -18.14 3.47 0.59
N SER A 867 -19.25 3.89 -0.03
CA SER A 867 -19.38 3.99 -1.50
C SER A 867 -18.49 5.11 -2.05
N PHE A 868 -18.47 6.26 -1.38
CA PHE A 868 -17.60 7.38 -1.71
C PHE A 868 -16.12 7.00 -1.55
N ASN A 869 -15.76 6.39 -0.42
CA ASN A 869 -14.40 5.90 -0.14
C ASN A 869 -13.95 4.88 -1.19
N GLY A 870 -14.82 3.95 -1.58
CA GLY A 870 -14.52 3.00 -2.66
C GLY A 870 -14.29 3.66 -4.01
N TRP A 871 -15.06 4.71 -4.32
CA TRP A 871 -14.81 5.50 -5.53
C TRP A 871 -13.49 6.27 -5.47
N THR A 872 -13.25 7.02 -4.39
CA THR A 872 -12.15 7.99 -4.31
C THR A 872 -10.83 7.36 -3.92
N ASN A 873 -10.83 6.42 -2.98
CA ASN A 873 -9.62 5.91 -2.34
C ASN A 873 -9.25 4.51 -2.82
N ASN A 874 -10.15 3.83 -3.55
CA ASN A 874 -9.86 2.53 -4.17
C ASN A 874 -9.88 2.62 -5.71
N LEU A 875 -10.99 2.99 -6.33
CA LEU A 875 -11.13 2.93 -7.80
C LEU A 875 -10.26 3.95 -8.54
N ILE A 876 -10.19 5.20 -8.08
CA ILE A 876 -9.34 6.23 -8.67
C ILE A 876 -7.85 5.80 -8.63
N PRO A 877 -7.27 5.45 -7.46
CA PRO A 877 -5.90 4.93 -7.39
C PRO A 877 -5.69 3.70 -8.27
N ALA A 878 -6.61 2.74 -8.29
CA ALA A 878 -6.45 1.56 -9.14
C ALA A 878 -6.38 1.91 -10.64
N VAL A 879 -7.16 2.89 -11.10
CA VAL A 879 -7.18 3.32 -12.49
C VAL A 879 -5.96 4.19 -12.84
N TYR A 880 -5.59 5.14 -11.99
CA TYR A 880 -4.62 6.18 -12.31
C TYR A 880 -3.20 5.89 -11.79
N GLU A 881 -3.06 5.09 -10.73
CA GLU A 881 -1.79 4.84 -10.04
C GLU A 881 -1.34 3.38 -10.18
N GLN A 882 -2.22 2.40 -9.91
CA GLN A 882 -1.87 0.98 -10.07
C GLN A 882 -1.74 0.61 -11.56
N PHE A 883 -2.70 1.03 -12.37
CA PHE A 883 -2.70 0.84 -13.81
C PHE A 883 -2.46 2.17 -14.53
N THR A 884 -3.04 2.37 -15.70
CA THR A 884 -3.18 3.68 -16.34
C THR A 884 -4.61 3.79 -16.86
N PRO A 885 -5.14 5.00 -17.13
CA PRO A 885 -6.51 5.16 -17.63
C PRO A 885 -6.78 4.46 -18.98
N THR A 886 -5.73 4.03 -19.68
CA THR A 886 -5.83 3.29 -20.94
C THR A 886 -5.58 1.78 -20.80
N HIS A 887 -5.27 1.31 -19.60
CA HIS A 887 -4.90 -0.07 -19.34
C HIS A 887 -6.11 -1.01 -19.39
N GLN A 888 -5.96 -2.19 -19.99
CA GLN A 888 -7.09 -3.11 -20.25
C GLN A 888 -7.74 -3.65 -18.97
N PHE A 889 -7.00 -3.80 -17.86
CA PHE A 889 -7.55 -4.26 -16.58
C PHE A 889 -8.39 -3.22 -15.84
N THR A 890 -8.50 -2.00 -16.37
CA THR A 890 -9.45 -0.99 -15.88
C THR A 890 -10.86 -1.15 -16.46
N LYS A 891 -11.05 -2.06 -17.42
CA LYS A 891 -12.38 -2.44 -17.92
C LYS A 891 -13.14 -3.23 -16.86
N LEU A 892 -14.47 -3.11 -16.87
CA LEU A 892 -15.34 -3.89 -16.00
C LEU A 892 -15.44 -5.35 -16.49
N ILE A 893 -15.61 -5.53 -17.82
CA ILE A 893 -15.48 -6.83 -18.49
C ILE A 893 -14.09 -6.90 -19.10
N GLN A 894 -13.22 -7.70 -18.48
CA GLN A 894 -11.83 -7.86 -18.90
C GLN A 894 -11.71 -8.98 -19.96
N ASP A 895 -10.65 -8.95 -20.76
CA ASP A 895 -10.30 -10.05 -21.66
C ASP A 895 -9.21 -10.89 -20.99
N HIS A 896 -9.53 -12.17 -20.71
CA HIS A 896 -8.60 -13.10 -20.07
C HIS A 896 -7.95 -14.07 -21.05
N THR A 897 -8.09 -13.82 -22.35
CA THR A 897 -7.39 -14.59 -23.39
C THR A 897 -5.88 -14.44 -23.19
N ASN A 898 -5.21 -15.55 -22.81
CA ASN A 898 -3.77 -15.59 -22.54
C ASN A 898 -3.30 -14.68 -21.39
N VAL A 899 -4.19 -14.37 -20.44
CA VAL A 899 -3.88 -13.58 -19.25
C VAL A 899 -3.98 -14.47 -18.02
N ASP A 900 -3.02 -14.34 -17.12
CA ASP A 900 -3.06 -14.94 -15.80
C ASP A 900 -4.04 -14.14 -14.92
N PRO A 901 -5.15 -14.74 -14.42
CA PRO A 901 -6.10 -14.02 -13.57
C PRO A 901 -5.46 -13.35 -12.35
N ASP A 902 -4.42 -13.93 -11.76
CA ASP A 902 -3.72 -13.36 -10.60
C ASP A 902 -3.01 -12.04 -10.94
N VAL A 903 -2.59 -11.85 -12.20
CA VAL A 903 -1.96 -10.62 -12.68
C VAL A 903 -3.01 -9.54 -12.98
N ALA A 904 -4.24 -9.94 -13.30
CA ALA A 904 -5.35 -9.03 -13.57
C ALA A 904 -6.11 -8.62 -12.29
N PHE A 905 -5.91 -9.33 -11.19
CA PHE A 905 -6.55 -9.08 -9.91
C PHE A 905 -6.28 -7.65 -9.39
N SER A 906 -7.34 -6.95 -9.01
CA SER A 906 -7.32 -5.58 -8.49
C SER A 906 -8.69 -5.25 -7.89
N CYS A 907 -8.84 -4.08 -7.26
CA CYS A 907 -10.13 -3.60 -6.79
C CYS A 907 -11.05 -3.06 -7.92
N VAL A 908 -10.62 -3.05 -9.19
CA VAL A 908 -11.44 -2.52 -10.29
C VAL A 908 -12.79 -3.26 -10.42
N PRO A 909 -12.86 -4.61 -10.49
CA PRO A 909 -14.14 -5.32 -10.61
C PRO A 909 -15.06 -5.10 -9.40
N TYR A 910 -14.48 -4.93 -8.21
CA TYR A 910 -15.16 -4.63 -6.95
C TYR A 910 -15.84 -3.26 -7.01
N GLU A 911 -15.02 -2.22 -7.20
CA GLU A 911 -15.47 -0.85 -7.04
C GLU A 911 -16.23 -0.33 -8.25
N LYS A 912 -15.74 -0.64 -9.46
CA LYS A 912 -16.40 -0.26 -10.71
C LYS A 912 -17.73 -0.99 -10.87
N GLY A 913 -17.80 -2.25 -10.43
CA GLY A 913 -19.03 -3.03 -10.40
C GLY A 913 -20.05 -2.51 -9.38
N SER A 914 -19.61 -2.25 -8.14
CA SER A 914 -20.46 -1.68 -7.09
C SER A 914 -20.98 -0.29 -7.48
N ALA A 915 -20.13 0.55 -8.09
CA ALA A 915 -20.52 1.87 -8.57
C ALA A 915 -21.57 1.81 -9.69
N LEU A 916 -21.49 0.84 -10.62
CA LEU A 916 -22.53 0.63 -11.64
C LEU A 916 -23.88 0.31 -10.98
N LEU A 917 -23.88 -0.60 -10.00
CA LEU A 917 -25.11 -0.98 -9.30
C LEU A 917 -25.69 0.18 -8.48
N PHE A 918 -24.83 0.96 -7.82
CA PHE A 918 -25.26 2.12 -7.06
C PHE A 918 -25.81 3.24 -7.96
N TYR A 919 -25.17 3.50 -9.11
CA TYR A 919 -25.69 4.39 -10.14
C TYR A 919 -27.06 3.93 -10.66
N LEU A 920 -27.22 2.63 -10.92
CA LEU A 920 -28.50 2.07 -11.37
C LEU A 920 -29.57 2.17 -10.28
N GLU A 921 -29.24 1.94 -9.01
CA GLU A 921 -30.14 2.15 -7.88
C GLU A 921 -30.69 3.57 -7.87
N GLN A 922 -29.83 4.58 -8.03
CA GLN A 922 -30.24 5.99 -8.07
C GLN A 922 -31.16 6.29 -9.25
N LYS A 923 -30.81 5.82 -10.46
CA LYS A 923 -31.61 6.06 -11.68
C LYS A 923 -32.95 5.34 -11.67
N LEU A 924 -33.03 4.16 -11.06
CA LEU A 924 -34.20 3.29 -11.10
C LEU A 924 -35.15 3.48 -9.91
N GLY A 925 -34.95 4.54 -9.12
CA GLY A 925 -35.92 4.98 -8.10
C GLY A 925 -35.57 4.61 -6.66
N GLY A 926 -34.30 4.34 -6.37
CA GLY A 926 -33.77 4.25 -5.02
C GLY A 926 -33.67 2.83 -4.44
N SER A 927 -33.17 2.79 -3.21
CA SER A 927 -32.72 1.57 -2.51
C SER A 927 -33.78 0.46 -2.42
N GLU A 928 -35.02 0.79 -2.04
CA GLU A 928 -36.08 -0.20 -1.87
C GLU A 928 -36.46 -0.90 -3.19
N ILE A 929 -36.59 -0.13 -4.27
CA ILE A 929 -36.92 -0.66 -5.60
C ILE A 929 -35.80 -1.55 -6.11
N PHE A 930 -34.55 -1.12 -5.93
CA PHE A 930 -33.40 -1.89 -6.40
C PHE A 930 -33.13 -3.14 -5.55
N GLU A 931 -33.47 -3.13 -4.25
CA GLU A 931 -33.43 -4.35 -3.43
C GLU A 931 -34.46 -5.40 -3.87
N ALA A 932 -35.65 -4.98 -4.28
CA ALA A 932 -36.63 -5.90 -4.86
C ALA A 932 -36.08 -6.57 -6.13
N TYR A 933 -35.45 -5.78 -7.00
CA TYR A 933 -34.73 -6.30 -8.18
C TYR A 933 -33.59 -7.24 -7.80
N LEU A 934 -32.77 -6.88 -6.80
CA LEU A 934 -31.65 -7.70 -6.34
C LEU A 934 -32.12 -9.09 -5.92
N ARG A 935 -33.22 -9.19 -5.15
CA ARG A 935 -33.79 -10.49 -4.76
C ARG A 935 -34.31 -11.29 -5.95
N ASP A 936 -34.94 -10.62 -6.91
CA ASP A 936 -35.42 -11.26 -8.13
C ASP A 936 -34.25 -11.79 -8.97
N TYR A 937 -33.19 -10.99 -9.17
CA TYR A 937 -31.93 -11.39 -9.80
C TYR A 937 -31.32 -12.62 -9.13
N LEU A 938 -31.16 -12.59 -7.80
CA LEU A 938 -30.58 -13.70 -7.03
C LEU A 938 -31.44 -14.97 -7.12
N THR A 939 -32.76 -14.82 -7.11
CA THR A 939 -33.70 -15.95 -7.23
C THR A 939 -33.70 -16.54 -8.64
N THR A 940 -33.73 -15.70 -9.67
CA THR A 940 -33.76 -16.11 -11.09
C THR A 940 -32.50 -16.87 -11.49
N PHE A 941 -31.34 -16.43 -10.99
CA PHE A 941 -30.06 -17.02 -11.33
C PHE A 941 -29.48 -17.96 -10.27
N ALA A 942 -30.24 -18.28 -9.23
CA ALA A 942 -29.81 -19.22 -8.20
C ALA A 942 -29.32 -20.55 -8.81
N HIS A 943 -28.16 -21.01 -8.34
CA HIS A 943 -27.46 -22.21 -8.81
C HIS A 943 -26.94 -22.16 -10.25
N LYS A 944 -26.88 -20.98 -10.87
CA LYS A 944 -26.38 -20.81 -12.25
C LYS A 944 -25.06 -20.04 -12.27
N ALA A 945 -24.34 -20.22 -13.35
CA ALA A 945 -23.22 -19.37 -13.75
C ALA A 945 -23.66 -18.52 -14.96
N ILE A 946 -23.42 -17.22 -14.93
CA ILE A 946 -23.95 -16.26 -15.92
C ILE A 946 -22.90 -15.26 -16.40
N ASP A 947 -23.11 -14.74 -17.60
CA ASP A 947 -22.34 -13.63 -18.16
C ASP A 947 -23.04 -12.26 -17.95
N SER A 948 -22.30 -11.17 -18.19
CA SER A 948 -22.81 -9.79 -18.05
C SER A 948 -24.00 -9.49 -18.96
N HIS A 949 -24.13 -10.17 -20.10
CA HIS A 949 -25.21 -9.94 -21.05
C HIS A 949 -26.51 -10.59 -20.59
N GLN A 950 -26.42 -11.78 -19.98
CA GLN A 950 -27.55 -12.44 -19.32
C GLN A 950 -28.06 -11.58 -18.15
N TRP A 951 -27.16 -11.02 -17.34
CA TRP A 951 -27.53 -10.06 -16.29
C TRP A 951 -28.21 -8.81 -16.86
N LYS A 952 -27.60 -8.15 -17.86
CA LYS A 952 -28.16 -6.94 -18.48
C LYS A 952 -29.53 -7.22 -19.10
N LYS A 953 -29.71 -8.37 -19.75
CA LYS A 953 -31.01 -8.78 -20.30
C LYS A 953 -32.06 -8.88 -19.20
N HIS A 954 -31.75 -9.54 -18.09
CA HIS A 954 -32.64 -9.66 -16.94
C HIS A 954 -33.00 -8.29 -16.33
N LEU A 955 -32.02 -7.38 -16.21
CA LEU A 955 -32.27 -6.01 -15.75
C LEU A 955 -33.33 -5.29 -16.61
N TYR A 956 -33.23 -5.40 -17.93
CA TYR A 956 -34.20 -4.83 -18.87
C TYR A 956 -35.56 -5.53 -18.83
N GLU A 957 -35.59 -6.84 -18.56
CA GLU A 957 -36.82 -7.62 -18.43
C GLU A 957 -37.55 -7.34 -17.12
N TYR A 958 -36.85 -7.02 -16.04
CA TYR A 958 -37.46 -6.62 -14.76
C TYR A 958 -37.99 -5.19 -14.81
N PHE A 959 -37.18 -4.24 -15.28
CA PHE A 959 -37.51 -2.82 -15.37
C PHE A 959 -38.08 -2.43 -16.74
N GLN A 960 -39.05 -3.20 -17.25
CA GLN A 960 -39.68 -2.93 -18.55
C GLN A 960 -40.37 -1.57 -18.59
N ASP A 961 -40.94 -1.13 -17.48
CA ASP A 961 -41.60 0.15 -17.28
C ASP A 961 -40.61 1.34 -17.23
N LYS A 962 -39.33 1.07 -16.92
CA LYS A 962 -38.23 2.06 -16.89
C LYS A 962 -37.22 1.86 -18.00
N ARG A 963 -37.62 1.20 -19.09
CA ARG A 963 -36.75 0.93 -20.24
C ARG A 963 -36.15 2.20 -20.84
N ASP A 964 -36.90 3.30 -20.86
CA ASP A 964 -36.42 4.58 -21.37
C ASP A 964 -35.26 5.13 -20.52
N ILE A 965 -35.29 4.93 -19.20
CA ILE A 965 -34.18 5.29 -18.29
C ILE A 965 -33.00 4.35 -18.54
N LEU A 966 -33.22 3.03 -18.64
CA LEU A 966 -32.14 2.08 -18.91
C LEU A 966 -31.45 2.32 -20.26
N ASN A 967 -32.20 2.79 -21.27
CA ASN A 967 -31.65 3.15 -22.58
C ASN A 967 -30.72 4.37 -22.53
N THR A 968 -30.76 5.19 -21.47
CA THR A 968 -29.80 6.32 -21.31
C THR A 968 -28.46 5.87 -20.73
N VAL A 969 -28.38 4.66 -20.17
CA VAL A 969 -27.15 4.15 -19.56
C VAL A 969 -26.20 3.65 -20.65
N ASP A 970 -25.01 4.23 -20.71
CA ASP A 970 -23.95 3.79 -21.65
C ASP A 970 -23.28 2.50 -21.15
N PHE A 971 -23.99 1.39 -21.28
CA PHE A 971 -23.49 0.07 -20.89
C PHE A 971 -22.21 -0.33 -21.63
N ASP A 972 -22.00 0.14 -22.86
CA ASP A 972 -20.80 -0.21 -23.63
C ASP A 972 -19.59 0.49 -23.02
N ALA A 973 -19.71 1.76 -22.62
CA ALA A 973 -18.67 2.45 -21.86
C ALA A 973 -18.46 1.81 -20.48
N TRP A 974 -19.52 1.51 -19.73
CA TRP A 974 -19.40 0.85 -18.42
C TRP A 974 -18.69 -0.50 -18.51
N PHE A 975 -19.04 -1.33 -19.50
CA PHE A 975 -18.50 -2.67 -19.65
C PHE A 975 -17.09 -2.68 -20.24
N HIS A 976 -16.85 -1.88 -21.28
CA HIS A 976 -15.71 -2.07 -22.16
C HIS A 976 -14.76 -0.87 -22.24
N ALA A 977 -15.14 0.31 -21.73
CA ALA A 977 -14.20 1.42 -21.67
C ALA A 977 -13.16 1.21 -20.56
N VAL A 978 -11.92 1.55 -20.93
CA VAL A 978 -10.80 1.71 -19.99
C VAL A 978 -10.97 3.01 -19.19
N GLY A 979 -10.34 3.08 -18.03
CA GLY A 979 -10.37 4.26 -17.17
C GLY A 979 -11.53 4.25 -16.17
N MET A 980 -11.84 5.43 -15.64
CA MET A 980 -13.00 5.64 -14.77
C MET A 980 -14.32 5.40 -15.51
N PRO A 981 -15.41 5.06 -14.80
CA PRO A 981 -16.74 5.03 -15.39
C PRO A 981 -17.14 6.34 -16.09
N PRO A 982 -18.05 6.26 -17.07
CA PRO A 982 -18.53 7.45 -17.78
C PRO A 982 -19.31 8.41 -16.87
N GLU A 983 -19.94 7.88 -15.82
CA GLU A 983 -20.73 8.65 -14.87
C GLU A 983 -20.40 8.23 -13.44
N LYS A 984 -20.33 9.22 -12.54
CA LYS A 984 -20.17 9.01 -11.11
C LYS A 984 -21.56 8.92 -10.46
N PRO A 985 -21.85 7.91 -9.62
CA PRO A 985 -23.05 7.92 -8.77
C PRO A 985 -23.07 9.17 -7.88
N GLU A 986 -24.24 9.77 -7.68
CA GLU A 986 -24.42 11.02 -6.91
C GLU A 986 -24.16 10.85 -5.41
#